data_AF-A0A8S9V858-F1
#
_entry.id   AF-A0A8S9V858-F1
#
_cell.length_a   1.000
_cell.length_b   1.000
_cell.length_c   1.000
_cell.angle_alpha   90.00
_cell.angle_beta   90.00
_cell.angle_gamma   90.00
#
_symmetry.space_group_name_H-M   'P 1'
#
loop_
_entity.id
_entity.type
_entity.pdbx_description
1 polymer ?
#
loop_
_entity_poly.entity_id
_entity_poly.type
_entity_poly.pdbx_seq_one_letter_code
_entity_poly.pdbx_strand_id
1 'polypeptide(L)'
;MEVDSLLRPRSNTSSAPGTEEKPGAVLLRHRGGAPPSDHALPPSSRARSLPRLLLVGGAVYAVTMLAWSSQNLNVVRTGSDSAASKSNMAVFDQQQQGGSSMDLAAMLKAANDQEADEKQEQEKQNHEETEEDATTYKVTPIHTQAAIDIPMEASQVREALRLAREAVIAKMEADGSMSSLPSASGSLESDEVRRRQEAEDLARDALLLPKGETKPRNLKCLGWKATGGCSPYGPRRPENDFSCTKMVPHGHSGYCEVEDDDTGERFRVMRRYCSSSRWDMNFRCSDPSNFVNFHYRAREAADNALTPGFSLPNMQSTTNQQQRDGIVMVVFPKLIPSAYATIKTLREVLGCRLPIEIWYRRAEMNADPDAMKPLSALAADNHTSIMSFHEITDWHASGFRAKVFAIYNSYFERILFLDADNVPSRDPTFLFSSPEFVENGAVFWPDFWHPGRTIFNIHSQSLLWELIDMPFINMLEQESGQILVDRRRHAEALELVKFYTFHRPSHFDYMKLVHGDKDLFRLAWLKLNASFHMIEAPPALAGKTINDSFCGLTMVQHDAQGEVLFLHRNSHKLMGEPLREELDYRTRAIARSRKKADIRTRYRNEGKEIPPWSELDALVQAEETPAPTIEPPELDGYPDSIVWTHLLSFNSTSKQEHYYVQTYNADPEFPKSQNCYGERNVSKSQHFYAREVADLPFSGLETDLRRFAAEAVEIKKA
;
A
#
# COMPACT_ATOMS: atom_id res chain seq x y z
N MET A 1 29.28 -55.17 -17.67
CA MET A 1 29.50 -56.56 -17.22
C MET A 1 30.99 -56.78 -17.16
N GLU A 2 31.45 -57.57 -16.21
CA GLU A 2 32.84 -58.03 -16.13
C GLU A 2 33.41 -58.34 -17.53
N VAL A 3 34.31 -57.48 -18.01
CA VAL A 3 35.29 -57.66 -19.09
C VAL A 3 36.37 -56.59 -18.87
N ASP A 4 37.61 -57.03 -18.61
CA ASP A 4 38.93 -56.49 -19.05
C ASP A 4 39.12 -54.97 -19.21
N SER A 5 40.22 -54.30 -18.85
CA SER A 5 41.63 -54.70 -18.89
C SER A 5 42.53 -53.50 -18.56
N LEU A 6 43.65 -53.77 -17.86
CA LEU A 6 45.04 -53.42 -18.18
C LEU A 6 45.50 -51.95 -18.38
N LEU A 7 46.44 -51.58 -17.51
CA LEU A 7 47.82 -51.14 -17.82
C LEU A 7 48.07 -49.92 -18.75
N ARG A 8 48.69 -48.89 -18.15
CA ARG A 8 49.77 -48.07 -18.78
C ARG A 8 50.80 -49.02 -19.46
N PRO A 9 51.48 -48.65 -20.57
CA PRO A 9 52.59 -47.68 -20.46
C PRO A 9 53.06 -46.93 -21.74
N ARG A 10 53.98 -45.98 -21.50
CA ARG A 10 55.07 -45.48 -22.39
C ARG A 10 54.64 -44.62 -23.60
N SER A 11 55.36 -43.59 -24.02
CA SER A 11 56.63 -42.97 -23.62
C SER A 11 56.95 -41.88 -24.64
N ASN A 12 57.68 -40.84 -24.20
CA ASN A 12 58.73 -40.14 -24.95
C ASN A 12 58.25 -39.17 -26.07
N THR A 13 58.84 -38.00 -26.31
CA THR A 13 60.04 -37.32 -25.79
C THR A 13 60.06 -35.89 -26.36
N SER A 14 60.66 -34.98 -25.60
CA SER A 14 61.54 -33.86 -26.02
C SER A 14 61.17 -32.97 -27.22
N SER A 15 61.07 -31.66 -26.97
CA SER A 15 62.14 -30.72 -27.38
C SER A 15 61.77 -29.26 -27.04
N ALA A 16 62.52 -28.65 -26.11
CA ALA A 16 62.99 -27.26 -26.26
C ALA A 16 64.34 -27.30 -27.02
N PRO A 17 65.04 -26.21 -27.44
CA PRO A 17 64.93 -24.80 -26.99
C PRO A 17 65.24 -23.69 -28.05
N GLY A 18 65.30 -22.43 -27.60
CA GLY A 18 66.12 -21.32 -28.18
C GLY A 18 65.46 -20.55 -29.34
N THR A 19 65.57 -19.23 -29.50
CA THR A 19 66.57 -18.22 -29.09
C THR A 19 65.92 -16.83 -29.20
N GLU A 20 65.97 -15.99 -28.15
CA GLU A 20 66.85 -14.80 -28.03
C GLU A 20 66.72 -13.74 -29.16
N GLU A 21 66.26 -12.53 -28.80
CA GLU A 21 67.07 -11.29 -28.84
C GLU A 21 66.31 -10.09 -28.22
N LYS A 22 66.91 -9.48 -27.19
CA LYS A 22 66.78 -8.07 -26.76
C LYS A 22 67.97 -7.32 -27.41
N PRO A 23 68.03 -5.97 -27.62
CA PRO A 23 67.92 -4.97 -26.53
C PRO A 23 67.58 -3.49 -26.94
N GLY A 24 67.64 -2.58 -25.97
CA GLY A 24 67.90 -1.12 -26.16
C GLY A 24 66.66 -0.23 -26.04
N ALA A 25 66.42 0.58 -25.00
CA ALA A 25 67.22 1.61 -24.33
C ALA A 25 67.42 2.92 -25.15
N VAL A 26 66.79 3.99 -24.66
CA VAL A 26 67.41 5.30 -24.32
C VAL A 26 67.49 6.42 -25.41
N LEU A 27 67.14 7.66 -24.95
CA LEU A 27 67.51 9.03 -25.45
C LEU A 27 66.72 9.60 -26.67
N LEU A 28 66.22 10.86 -26.74
CA LEU A 28 66.67 12.18 -26.26
C LEU A 28 65.59 13.30 -26.31
N ARG A 29 65.67 14.21 -25.32
CA ARG A 29 65.60 15.70 -25.33
C ARG A 29 64.52 16.48 -26.13
N HIS A 30 63.84 17.39 -25.42
CA HIS A 30 64.25 18.81 -25.27
C HIS A 30 63.61 19.41 -24.00
N ARG A 31 64.41 19.87 -23.01
CA ARG A 31 64.67 21.31 -22.66
C ARG A 31 63.39 22.16 -22.68
N GLY A 32 62.91 22.79 -21.61
CA GLY A 32 63.52 23.27 -20.37
C GLY A 32 63.27 24.77 -20.24
N GLY A 33 62.89 25.25 -19.05
CA GLY A 33 63.07 26.64 -18.62
C GLY A 33 61.80 27.50 -18.50
N ALA A 34 61.43 27.77 -17.24
CA ALA A 34 60.60 28.90 -16.80
C ALA A 34 61.43 30.22 -16.76
N PRO A 35 60.98 31.29 -16.07
CA PRO A 35 60.16 32.45 -16.50
C PRO A 35 61.04 33.74 -16.43
N PRO A 36 60.64 34.93 -15.93
CA PRO A 36 59.41 35.78 -16.03
C PRO A 36 59.72 37.22 -16.56
N SER A 37 58.69 38.07 -16.72
CA SER A 37 58.56 39.42 -16.11
C SER A 37 57.70 40.42 -16.92
N ASP A 38 56.59 40.81 -16.31
CA ASP A 38 55.92 42.13 -16.20
C ASP A 38 56.13 43.27 -17.22
N HIS A 39 54.99 43.90 -17.58
CA HIS A 39 54.81 45.35 -17.51
C HIS A 39 53.33 45.73 -17.25
N ALA A 40 53.15 46.79 -16.45
CA ALA A 40 51.94 47.24 -15.74
C ALA A 40 51.22 48.44 -16.42
N LEU A 41 49.87 48.52 -16.39
CA LEU A 41 48.93 49.51 -15.72
C LEU A 41 48.92 50.99 -16.23
N PRO A 42 47.89 51.88 -15.99
CA PRO A 42 46.55 51.79 -15.31
C PRO A 42 45.38 52.58 -16.07
N PRO A 43 44.40 53.34 -15.44
CA PRO A 43 42.98 52.96 -15.24
C PRO A 43 41.91 54.02 -15.71
N SER A 44 40.62 53.84 -15.31
CA SER A 44 39.43 54.76 -15.33
C SER A 44 38.33 54.32 -16.32
N SER A 45 37.00 54.47 -16.16
CA SER A 45 36.08 55.06 -15.18
C SER A 45 34.64 54.52 -15.43
N ARG A 46 33.76 54.61 -14.43
CA ARG A 46 32.31 54.28 -14.48
C ARG A 46 31.52 55.16 -15.47
N ALA A 47 30.48 54.59 -16.10
CA ALA A 47 29.04 54.94 -15.93
C ALA A 47 28.18 55.06 -17.21
N ARG A 48 27.06 54.31 -17.19
CA ARG A 48 25.69 54.65 -17.62
C ARG A 48 25.35 54.73 -19.11
N SER A 49 24.68 53.70 -19.61
CA SER A 49 23.20 53.69 -19.77
C SER A 49 22.79 52.43 -20.56
N LEU A 50 21.91 51.59 -20.00
CA LEU A 50 20.99 50.65 -20.69
C LEU A 50 20.45 49.60 -19.70
N PRO A 51 19.41 49.94 -18.92
CA PRO A 51 18.35 48.97 -18.72
C PRO A 51 16.98 49.66 -18.86
N ARG A 52 16.60 49.98 -20.10
CA ARG A 52 15.21 50.27 -20.48
C ARG A 52 14.76 49.56 -21.75
N LEU A 53 15.65 48.86 -22.48
CA LEU A 53 15.29 48.16 -23.72
C LEU A 53 14.84 46.69 -23.53
N LEU A 54 15.20 46.03 -22.43
CA LEU A 54 14.87 44.61 -22.23
C LEU A 54 13.49 44.36 -21.61
N LEU A 55 12.83 45.37 -21.05
CA LEU A 55 11.49 45.25 -20.48
C LEU A 55 10.36 45.47 -21.51
N VAL A 56 10.65 46.11 -22.65
CA VAL A 56 9.66 46.36 -23.71
C VAL A 56 9.58 45.19 -24.71
N GLY A 57 10.69 44.47 -24.94
CA GLY A 57 10.72 43.31 -25.84
C GLY A 57 9.91 42.11 -25.36
N GLY A 58 9.89 41.86 -24.04
CA GLY A 58 9.14 40.74 -23.46
C GLY A 58 7.62 40.91 -23.48
N ALA A 59 7.13 42.14 -23.34
CA ALA A 59 5.69 42.43 -23.33
C ALA A 59 5.05 42.32 -24.72
N VAL A 60 5.78 42.68 -25.79
CA VAL A 60 5.27 42.61 -27.17
C VAL A 60 5.19 41.15 -27.67
N TYR A 61 6.09 40.28 -27.22
CA TYR A 61 6.07 38.85 -27.55
C TYR A 61 4.88 38.11 -26.90
N ALA A 62 4.53 38.47 -25.67
CA ALA A 62 3.37 37.88 -24.98
C ALA A 62 2.02 38.29 -25.61
N VAL A 63 1.90 39.55 -26.05
CA VAL A 63 0.65 40.06 -26.67
C VAL A 63 0.45 39.52 -28.09
N THR A 64 1.53 39.31 -28.85
CA THR A 64 1.45 38.73 -30.21
C THR A 64 1.10 37.24 -30.20
N MET A 65 1.55 36.47 -29.20
CA MET A 65 1.16 35.05 -29.04
C MET A 65 -0.30 34.90 -28.58
N LEU A 66 -0.81 35.81 -27.73
CA LEU A 66 -2.22 35.82 -27.32
C LEU A 66 -3.15 36.17 -28.49
N ALA A 67 -2.74 37.07 -29.38
CA ALA A 67 -3.50 37.47 -30.57
C ALA A 67 -3.52 36.39 -31.68
N TRP A 68 -2.46 35.58 -31.79
CA TRP A 68 -2.42 34.49 -32.78
C TRP A 68 -3.29 33.28 -32.38
N SER A 69 -3.47 33.04 -31.08
CA SER A 69 -4.36 31.96 -30.60
C SER A 69 -5.85 32.31 -30.71
N SER A 70 -6.22 33.60 -30.74
CA SER A 70 -7.62 34.04 -30.71
C SER A 70 -8.28 34.14 -32.10
N GLN A 71 -7.51 34.18 -33.19
CA GLN A 71 -8.05 34.31 -34.55
C GLN A 71 -8.29 32.98 -35.28
N ASN A 72 -7.74 31.85 -34.80
CA ASN A 72 -7.92 30.53 -35.42
C ASN A 72 -9.05 29.67 -34.82
N LEU A 73 -9.90 30.25 -33.95
CA LEU A 73 -11.04 29.56 -33.32
C LEU A 73 -12.42 30.00 -33.82
N ASN A 74 -12.49 30.80 -34.91
CA ASN A 74 -13.75 31.42 -35.37
C ASN A 74 -14.27 30.94 -36.73
N VAL A 75 -13.87 29.77 -37.23
CA VAL A 75 -14.55 29.14 -38.38
C VAL A 75 -14.89 27.71 -38.02
N VAL A 76 -16.16 27.54 -37.63
CA VAL A 76 -17.05 26.36 -37.70
C VAL A 76 -17.93 26.39 -36.44
N ARG A 77 -18.99 27.20 -36.50
CA ARG A 77 -20.14 27.09 -35.60
C ARG A 77 -21.39 27.54 -36.34
N THR A 78 -22.31 26.61 -36.59
CA THR A 78 -23.75 26.88 -36.75
C THR A 78 -24.56 25.81 -36.00
N GLY A 79 -25.34 26.26 -35.01
CA GLY A 79 -26.44 25.58 -34.28
C GLY A 79 -26.06 24.84 -32.99
N SER A 80 -26.13 25.41 -31.77
CA SER A 80 -27.30 25.66 -30.86
C SER A 80 -28.05 24.37 -30.47
N ASP A 81 -28.32 23.94 -29.24
CA ASP A 81 -28.16 24.33 -27.81
C ASP A 81 -28.30 22.99 -27.03
N SER A 82 -27.78 22.69 -25.84
CA SER A 82 -27.86 23.39 -24.56
C SER A 82 -26.95 22.69 -23.53
N ALA A 83 -26.69 23.40 -22.43
CA ALA A 83 -25.62 23.22 -21.47
C ALA A 83 -25.63 21.92 -20.63
N ALA A 84 -24.46 21.26 -20.53
CA ALA A 84 -23.89 20.68 -19.31
C ALA A 84 -22.58 19.91 -19.62
N SER A 85 -21.47 20.62 -19.90
CA SER A 85 -20.12 20.02 -19.82
C SER A 85 -19.04 21.09 -19.93
N LYS A 86 -18.61 21.64 -18.80
CA LYS A 86 -17.29 22.26 -18.60
C LYS A 86 -16.94 22.23 -17.11
N SER A 87 -16.61 21.04 -16.63
CA SER A 87 -15.94 20.83 -15.34
C SER A 87 -15.17 19.51 -15.39
N ASN A 88 -14.25 19.35 -16.35
CA ASN A 88 -13.47 18.10 -16.53
C ASN A 88 -12.09 18.32 -17.16
N MET A 89 -11.47 19.49 -16.98
CA MET A 89 -10.11 19.76 -17.48
C MET A 89 -9.21 20.55 -16.50
N ALA A 90 -9.50 20.46 -15.19
CA ALA A 90 -8.68 21.07 -14.14
C ALA A 90 -8.40 20.13 -12.95
N VAL A 91 -8.62 18.82 -13.10
CA VAL A 91 -8.45 17.82 -12.03
C VAL A 91 -7.23 16.90 -12.27
N PHE A 92 -6.57 17.00 -13.43
CA PHE A 92 -5.46 16.11 -13.78
C PHE A 92 -4.05 16.61 -13.41
N ASP A 93 -3.92 17.74 -12.70
CA ASP A 93 -2.61 18.37 -12.41
C ASP A 93 -2.33 18.58 -10.90
N GLN A 94 -3.14 17.99 -10.01
CA GLN A 94 -2.97 18.12 -8.54
C GLN A 94 -2.59 16.82 -7.82
N GLN A 95 -2.29 15.73 -8.53
CA GLN A 95 -1.87 14.45 -7.93
C GLN A 95 -0.39 14.11 -8.11
N GLN A 96 0.46 15.08 -8.48
CA GLN A 96 1.89 14.86 -8.74
C GLN A 96 2.87 15.58 -7.79
N GLN A 97 2.41 16.24 -6.73
CA GLN A 97 3.31 16.85 -5.74
C GLN A 97 2.82 16.59 -4.32
N GLY A 98 3.63 15.85 -3.54
CA GLY A 98 3.40 15.57 -2.12
C GLY A 98 3.24 14.08 -1.84
N GLY A 99 4.37 13.37 -1.78
CA GLY A 99 4.42 12.05 -1.15
C GLY A 99 4.21 12.18 0.35
N SER A 100 2.95 12.21 0.77
CA SER A 100 2.56 11.97 2.16
C SER A 100 2.28 10.48 2.31
N SER A 101 2.92 9.83 3.27
CA SER A 101 2.45 8.55 3.80
C SER A 101 1.03 8.78 4.29
N MET A 102 0.02 8.39 3.50
CA MET A 102 -1.37 8.57 3.89
C MET A 102 -1.62 7.76 5.15
N ASP A 103 -1.88 8.53 6.21
CA ASP A 103 -2.11 8.08 7.56
C ASP A 103 -3.39 7.24 7.62
N LEU A 104 -3.26 5.98 8.07
CA LEU A 104 -4.41 5.12 8.38
C LEU A 104 -5.36 5.84 9.37
N ALA A 105 -4.81 6.68 10.25
CA ALA A 105 -5.61 7.50 11.14
C ALA A 105 -6.37 8.62 10.42
N ALA A 106 -5.89 9.17 9.31
CA ALA A 106 -6.64 10.14 8.49
C ALA A 106 -7.81 9.48 7.72
N MET A 107 -7.64 8.24 7.26
CA MET A 107 -8.73 7.48 6.63
C MET A 107 -9.79 7.02 7.64
N LEU A 108 -9.37 6.65 8.86
CA LEU A 108 -10.29 6.28 9.95
C LEU A 108 -10.94 7.51 10.59
N LYS A 109 -10.26 8.65 10.62
CA LYS A 109 -10.86 9.94 11.01
C LYS A 109 -11.99 10.33 10.05
N ALA A 110 -11.82 10.11 8.75
CA ALA A 110 -12.91 10.29 7.78
C ALA A 110 -14.08 9.31 8.00
N ALA A 111 -13.84 8.12 8.56
CA ALA A 111 -14.91 7.18 8.94
C ALA A 111 -15.57 7.57 10.29
N ASN A 112 -14.83 8.19 11.21
CA ASN A 112 -15.35 8.66 12.50
C ASN A 112 -16.13 9.99 12.38
N ASP A 113 -15.73 10.85 11.43
CA ASP A 113 -16.47 12.07 11.10
C ASP A 113 -17.84 11.75 10.45
N GLN A 114 -18.01 10.54 9.88
CA GLN A 114 -19.31 10.04 9.37
C GLN A 114 -20.30 9.70 10.49
N GLU A 115 -19.85 9.23 11.66
CA GLU A 115 -20.72 8.99 12.82
C GLU A 115 -21.23 10.29 13.47
N ALA A 116 -20.53 11.41 13.26
CA ALA A 116 -20.93 12.71 13.79
C ALA A 116 -22.00 13.40 12.93
N ASP A 117 -21.98 13.20 11.61
CA ASP A 117 -23.00 13.74 10.69
C ASP A 117 -24.29 12.90 10.66
N GLU A 118 -24.22 11.60 10.96
CA GLU A 118 -25.41 10.74 11.12
C GLU A 118 -26.20 11.04 12.41
N LYS A 119 -25.60 11.73 13.39
CA LYS A 119 -26.27 12.14 14.64
C LYS A 119 -27.20 13.35 14.49
N GLN A 120 -27.22 14.05 13.35
CA GLN A 120 -28.14 15.18 13.14
C GLN A 120 -29.48 14.83 12.50
N GLU A 121 -29.69 13.59 12.02
CA GLU A 121 -30.99 13.14 11.50
C GLU A 121 -31.71 12.09 12.37
N GLN A 122 -31.14 11.70 13.52
CA GLN A 122 -31.73 10.76 14.48
C GLN A 122 -32.14 11.35 15.85
N GLU A 123 -32.22 12.68 16.00
CA GLU A 123 -32.73 13.32 17.24
C GLU A 123 -34.27 13.35 17.37
N LYS A 124 -35.00 12.47 16.68
CA LYS A 124 -36.45 12.29 16.85
C LYS A 124 -36.84 10.83 16.96
N GLN A 125 -36.36 10.14 18.00
CA GLN A 125 -37.09 9.09 18.74
C GLN A 125 -36.17 8.48 19.81
N ASN A 126 -36.02 9.14 20.95
CA ASN A 126 -35.55 8.51 22.18
C ASN A 126 -36.76 8.19 23.06
N HIS A 127 -37.06 6.90 23.28
CA HIS A 127 -37.39 6.41 24.61
C HIS A 127 -37.29 4.87 24.70
N GLU A 128 -36.53 4.44 25.72
CA GLU A 128 -36.39 3.10 26.30
C GLU A 128 -35.53 2.07 25.52
N GLU A 129 -34.21 2.20 25.70
CA GLU A 129 -33.25 1.10 25.48
C GLU A 129 -33.16 0.25 26.76
N THR A 130 -33.70 -0.96 26.69
CA THR A 130 -33.27 -2.10 27.50
C THR A 130 -32.25 -2.92 26.70
N GLU A 131 -31.24 -3.43 27.39
CA GLU A 131 -30.22 -4.37 26.90
C GLU A 131 -30.84 -5.49 26.03
N GLU A 132 -30.69 -5.40 24.70
CA GLU A 132 -30.91 -6.55 23.80
C GLU A 132 -29.79 -6.62 22.74
N ASP A 133 -29.10 -7.77 22.81
CA ASP A 133 -28.17 -8.42 21.89
C ASP A 133 -27.51 -7.59 20.77
N ALA A 134 -26.17 -7.55 20.87
CA ALA A 134 -25.26 -7.41 19.74
C ALA A 134 -25.61 -8.47 18.68
N THR A 135 -26.39 -8.08 17.68
CA THR A 135 -26.74 -8.93 16.55
C THR A 135 -25.46 -9.32 15.82
N THR A 136 -25.04 -10.55 16.09
CA THR A 136 -23.96 -11.21 15.40
C THR A 136 -24.42 -11.35 13.96
N TYR A 137 -23.87 -10.56 13.04
CA TYR A 137 -24.00 -10.82 11.61
C TYR A 137 -23.35 -12.17 11.34
N LYS A 138 -24.15 -13.25 11.45
CA LYS A 138 -23.79 -14.55 10.92
C LYS A 138 -23.66 -14.37 9.42
N VAL A 139 -22.42 -14.18 8.97
CA VAL A 139 -22.04 -14.39 7.57
C VAL A 139 -22.18 -15.88 7.32
N THR A 140 -23.42 -16.30 7.11
CA THR A 140 -23.71 -17.63 6.59
C THR A 140 -23.32 -17.55 5.12
N PRO A 141 -22.32 -18.30 4.65
CA PRO A 141 -22.05 -18.38 3.22
C PRO A 141 -23.36 -18.78 2.58
N ILE A 142 -23.87 -17.98 1.64
CA ILE A 142 -25.01 -18.44 0.87
C ILE A 142 -24.50 -19.67 0.13
N HIS A 143 -25.00 -20.86 0.50
CA HIS A 143 -24.60 -22.15 -0.09
C HIS A 143 -24.70 -22.13 -1.64
N THR A 144 -25.49 -21.21 -2.20
CA THR A 144 -25.61 -20.99 -3.64
C THR A 144 -24.44 -20.25 -4.28
N GLN A 145 -23.72 -19.35 -3.60
CA GLN A 145 -22.57 -18.66 -4.22
C GLN A 145 -21.43 -19.65 -4.50
N ALA A 146 -21.11 -20.52 -3.54
CA ALA A 146 -20.10 -21.56 -3.72
C ALA A 146 -20.51 -22.63 -4.76
N ALA A 147 -21.82 -22.88 -4.93
CA ALA A 147 -22.33 -23.84 -5.91
C ALA A 147 -22.39 -23.27 -7.35
N ILE A 148 -22.65 -21.98 -7.50
CA ILE A 148 -22.63 -21.26 -8.79
C ILE A 148 -21.21 -21.11 -9.34
N ASP A 149 -20.22 -21.18 -8.45
CA ASP A 149 -18.81 -20.93 -8.70
C ASP A 149 -18.03 -22.21 -9.12
N ILE A 150 -18.71 -23.25 -9.60
CA ILE A 150 -18.10 -24.50 -10.12
C ILE A 150 -18.21 -24.50 -11.66
N PRO A 151 -17.21 -24.99 -12.42
CA PRO A 151 -17.35 -25.16 -13.87
C PRO A 151 -18.55 -26.04 -14.21
N MET A 152 -19.50 -25.50 -14.98
CA MET A 152 -20.82 -26.09 -15.21
C MET A 152 -21.24 -25.90 -16.67
N GLU A 153 -21.98 -26.86 -17.21
CA GLU A 153 -22.63 -26.73 -18.52
C GLU A 153 -23.63 -25.57 -18.52
N ALA A 154 -23.86 -24.94 -19.67
CA ALA A 154 -24.73 -23.76 -19.78
C ALA A 154 -26.14 -23.99 -19.22
N SER A 155 -26.70 -25.19 -19.37
CA SER A 155 -28.00 -25.58 -18.78
C SER A 155 -27.98 -25.59 -17.25
N GLN A 156 -26.88 -26.05 -16.66
CA GLN A 156 -26.69 -26.08 -15.22
C GLN A 156 -26.48 -24.67 -14.65
N VAL A 157 -25.77 -23.80 -15.38
CA VAL A 157 -25.60 -22.38 -15.00
C VAL A 157 -26.95 -21.66 -14.96
N ARG A 158 -27.82 -21.88 -15.97
CA ARG A 158 -29.18 -21.31 -15.97
C ARG A 158 -29.98 -21.77 -14.76
N GLU A 159 -29.91 -23.05 -14.43
CA GLU A 159 -30.60 -23.61 -13.27
C GLU A 159 -30.05 -23.05 -11.95
N ALA A 160 -28.73 -22.92 -11.82
CA ALA A 160 -28.10 -22.34 -10.64
C ALA A 160 -28.50 -20.87 -10.45
N LEU A 161 -28.56 -20.08 -11.53
CA LEU A 161 -29.05 -18.69 -11.51
C LEU A 161 -30.54 -18.62 -11.11
N ARG A 162 -31.37 -19.56 -11.60
CA ARG A 162 -32.79 -19.66 -11.21
C ARG A 162 -32.93 -19.91 -9.71
N LEU A 163 -32.23 -20.92 -9.18
CA LEU A 163 -32.25 -21.27 -7.77
C LEU A 163 -31.72 -20.13 -6.88
N ALA A 164 -30.67 -19.43 -7.32
CA ALA A 164 -30.15 -18.28 -6.58
C ALA A 164 -31.15 -17.12 -6.52
N ARG A 165 -31.89 -16.87 -7.60
CA ARG A 165 -32.97 -15.87 -7.64
C ARG A 165 -34.10 -16.25 -6.69
N GLU A 166 -34.56 -17.50 -6.73
CA GLU A 166 -35.61 -18.00 -5.84
C GLU A 166 -35.21 -17.88 -4.36
N ALA A 167 -33.95 -18.18 -4.03
CA ALA A 167 -33.43 -17.99 -2.68
C ALA A 167 -33.44 -16.51 -2.24
N VAL A 168 -33.10 -15.58 -3.14
CA VAL A 168 -33.17 -14.14 -2.83
C VAL A 168 -34.62 -13.70 -2.62
N ILE A 169 -35.55 -14.16 -3.46
CA ILE A 169 -36.97 -13.83 -3.33
C ILE A 169 -37.52 -14.36 -2.00
N ALA A 170 -37.26 -15.62 -1.67
CA ALA A 170 -37.68 -16.22 -0.40
C ALA A 170 -37.12 -15.47 0.82
N LYS A 171 -35.86 -15.01 0.74
CA LYS A 171 -35.27 -14.16 1.78
C LYS A 171 -35.97 -12.81 1.89
N MET A 172 -36.24 -12.15 0.76
CA MET A 172 -36.95 -10.87 0.73
C MET A 172 -38.37 -10.97 1.31
N GLU A 173 -39.05 -12.10 1.08
CA GLU A 173 -40.36 -12.41 1.66
C GLU A 173 -40.27 -12.60 3.18
N ALA A 174 -39.28 -13.36 3.65
CA ALA A 174 -39.04 -13.59 5.08
C ALA A 174 -38.70 -12.30 5.84
N ASP A 175 -37.90 -11.42 5.23
CA ASP A 175 -37.46 -10.15 5.83
C ASP A 175 -38.53 -9.04 5.76
N GLY A 176 -39.72 -9.31 5.19
CA GLY A 176 -40.77 -8.31 5.00
C GLY A 176 -40.41 -7.15 4.06
N SER A 177 -39.25 -7.23 3.39
CA SER A 177 -38.71 -6.21 2.48
C SER A 177 -39.46 -6.16 1.13
N MET A 178 -40.44 -7.04 0.95
CA MET A 178 -41.26 -7.10 -0.23
C MET A 178 -42.39 -6.06 -0.20
N SER A 179 -42.05 -4.77 -0.21
CA SER A 179 -43.04 -3.76 -0.55
C SER A 179 -43.38 -3.88 -2.04
N SER A 180 -44.65 -4.18 -2.33
CA SER A 180 -45.31 -4.30 -3.64
C SER A 180 -44.86 -5.45 -4.57
N LEU A 181 -45.26 -6.69 -4.25
CA LEU A 181 -45.89 -7.49 -5.31
C LEU A 181 -47.33 -6.99 -5.42
N PRO A 182 -47.81 -6.58 -6.61
CA PRO A 182 -49.23 -6.32 -6.79
C PRO A 182 -49.96 -7.64 -6.51
N SER A 183 -50.78 -7.67 -5.47
CA SER A 183 -51.76 -8.73 -5.29
C SER A 183 -52.62 -8.77 -6.55
N ALA A 184 -52.72 -9.93 -7.19
CA ALA A 184 -53.49 -10.13 -8.39
C ALA A 184 -54.98 -9.83 -8.14
N SER A 185 -55.39 -8.59 -8.38
CA SER A 185 -56.81 -8.23 -8.50
C SER A 185 -56.97 -7.06 -9.48
N GLY A 186 -57.47 -7.35 -10.68
CA GLY A 186 -58.17 -6.39 -11.52
C GLY A 186 -57.45 -5.85 -12.77
N SER A 187 -57.57 -6.60 -13.87
CA SER A 187 -57.81 -6.13 -15.26
C SER A 187 -56.99 -4.99 -15.90
N LEU A 188 -55.81 -4.65 -15.38
CA LEU A 188 -54.73 -3.97 -16.10
C LEU A 188 -53.41 -4.52 -15.54
N GLU A 189 -52.82 -5.53 -16.20
CA GLU A 189 -51.39 -5.83 -15.99
C GLU A 189 -50.63 -4.52 -16.17
N SER A 190 -50.09 -3.95 -15.10
CA SER A 190 -49.40 -2.67 -15.21
C SER A 190 -48.22 -2.83 -16.16
N ASP A 191 -48.00 -1.88 -17.07
CA ASP A 191 -46.86 -1.90 -18.01
C ASP A 191 -45.51 -2.12 -17.32
N GLU A 192 -45.43 -1.84 -16.01
CA GLU A 192 -44.30 -2.14 -15.15
C GLU A 192 -44.10 -3.64 -14.91
N VAL A 193 -45.15 -4.40 -14.62
CA VAL A 193 -45.09 -5.87 -14.47
C VAL A 193 -44.66 -6.51 -15.78
N ARG A 194 -45.22 -6.05 -16.91
CA ARG A 194 -44.83 -6.54 -18.24
C ARG A 194 -43.36 -6.24 -18.56
N ARG A 195 -42.91 -4.99 -18.37
CA ARG A 195 -41.49 -4.60 -18.57
C ARG A 195 -40.54 -5.41 -17.68
N ARG A 196 -40.94 -5.69 -16.45
CA ARG A 196 -40.16 -6.51 -15.53
C ARG A 196 -40.08 -7.95 -16.01
N GLN A 197 -41.19 -8.55 -16.46
CA GLN A 197 -41.20 -9.90 -17.00
C GLN A 197 -40.34 -10.02 -18.26
N GLU A 198 -40.47 -9.07 -19.20
CA GLU A 198 -39.61 -8.99 -20.40
C GLU A 198 -38.12 -8.89 -20.03
N ALA A 199 -37.77 -8.07 -19.04
CA ALA A 199 -36.40 -7.95 -18.55
C ALA A 199 -35.87 -9.22 -17.87
N GLU A 200 -36.73 -9.98 -17.19
CA GLU A 200 -36.38 -11.28 -16.60
C GLU A 200 -36.16 -12.34 -17.66
N ASP A 201 -37.00 -12.38 -18.69
CA ASP A 201 -36.87 -13.35 -19.78
C ASP A 201 -35.60 -13.10 -20.60
N LEU A 202 -35.26 -11.84 -20.89
CA LEU A 202 -33.99 -11.47 -21.52
C LEU A 202 -32.77 -11.83 -20.65
N ALA A 203 -32.89 -11.69 -19.33
CA ALA A 203 -31.79 -12.01 -18.43
C ALA A 203 -31.44 -13.51 -18.42
N ARG A 204 -32.35 -14.41 -18.82
CA ARG A 204 -32.11 -15.87 -18.83
C ARG A 204 -31.03 -16.30 -19.82
N ASP A 205 -30.77 -15.50 -20.84
CA ASP A 205 -29.77 -15.78 -21.86
C ASP A 205 -28.38 -15.24 -21.49
N ALA A 206 -28.29 -14.34 -20.51
CA ALA A 206 -27.03 -13.86 -19.96
C ALA A 206 -26.52 -14.83 -18.87
N LEU A 207 -25.47 -15.59 -19.19
CA LEU A 207 -24.86 -16.57 -18.30
C LEU A 207 -23.75 -15.94 -17.44
N LEU A 208 -23.08 -16.74 -16.62
CA LEU A 208 -21.85 -16.33 -15.94
C LEU A 208 -20.65 -16.63 -16.82
N LEU A 209 -19.57 -15.89 -16.63
CA LEU A 209 -18.30 -16.23 -17.28
C LEU A 209 -17.83 -17.62 -16.85
N PRO A 210 -17.44 -18.49 -17.79
CA PRO A 210 -16.77 -19.73 -17.48
C PRO A 210 -15.54 -19.50 -16.60
N LYS A 211 -15.35 -20.35 -15.60
CA LYS A 211 -14.16 -20.31 -14.76
C LYS A 211 -12.94 -20.86 -15.46
N GLY A 212 -11.77 -20.33 -15.12
CA GLY A 212 -10.51 -20.85 -15.61
C GLY A 212 -10.29 -20.60 -17.10
N GLU A 213 -10.93 -19.58 -17.68
CA GLU A 213 -10.68 -19.22 -19.08
C GLU A 213 -9.18 -18.99 -19.32
N THR A 214 -8.71 -19.57 -20.43
CA THR A 214 -7.31 -19.51 -20.86
C THR A 214 -7.14 -18.67 -22.11
N LYS A 215 -8.15 -17.89 -22.48
CA LYS A 215 -8.13 -17.00 -23.63
C LYS A 215 -8.82 -15.69 -23.27
N PRO A 216 -8.32 -14.55 -23.77
CA PRO A 216 -9.02 -13.30 -23.62
C PRO A 216 -10.31 -13.32 -24.44
N ARG A 217 -11.34 -12.61 -23.97
CA ARG A 217 -12.58 -12.35 -24.69
C ARG A 217 -12.65 -10.91 -25.19
N ASN A 218 -13.31 -10.73 -26.34
CA ASN A 218 -13.61 -9.41 -26.89
C ASN A 218 -15.03 -8.99 -26.48
N LEU A 219 -15.15 -8.29 -25.36
CA LEU A 219 -16.44 -8.00 -24.75
C LEU A 219 -16.92 -6.57 -25.03
N LYS A 220 -18.18 -6.48 -25.43
CA LYS A 220 -18.93 -5.24 -25.60
C LYS A 220 -19.95 -5.08 -24.48
N CYS A 221 -19.95 -3.93 -23.83
CA CYS A 221 -20.95 -3.64 -22.80
C CYS A 221 -22.35 -3.38 -23.40
N LEU A 222 -23.36 -4.03 -22.81
CA LEU A 222 -24.78 -3.82 -23.10
C LEU A 222 -25.49 -2.93 -22.05
N GLY A 223 -24.90 -2.80 -20.85
CA GLY A 223 -25.34 -1.87 -19.82
C GLY A 223 -25.42 -2.49 -18.43
N TRP A 224 -25.67 -1.65 -17.43
CA TRP A 224 -25.93 -2.08 -16.06
C TRP A 224 -27.37 -2.58 -15.93
N LYS A 225 -27.53 -3.75 -15.31
CA LYS A 225 -28.80 -4.42 -15.04
C LYS A 225 -29.04 -4.47 -13.55
N ALA A 226 -29.95 -3.63 -13.05
CA ALA A 226 -30.25 -3.54 -11.63
C ALA A 226 -31.13 -4.71 -11.13
N THR A 227 -30.88 -5.15 -9.90
CA THR A 227 -31.62 -6.24 -9.25
C THR A 227 -32.05 -5.83 -7.85
N GLY A 228 -33.11 -6.45 -7.34
CA GLY A 228 -33.60 -6.28 -5.96
C GLY A 228 -32.91 -7.20 -4.95
N GLY A 229 -33.23 -7.02 -3.66
CA GLY A 229 -32.79 -7.93 -2.60
C GLY A 229 -31.30 -7.86 -2.28
N CYS A 230 -30.65 -6.73 -2.59
CA CYS A 230 -29.22 -6.51 -2.38
C CYS A 230 -28.31 -7.60 -2.96
N SER A 231 -28.75 -8.26 -4.04
CA SER A 231 -28.07 -9.40 -4.64
C SER A 231 -28.05 -9.28 -6.16
N PRO A 232 -26.92 -9.57 -6.84
CA PRO A 232 -26.84 -9.57 -8.30
C PRO A 232 -27.73 -10.66 -8.95
N TYR A 233 -28.24 -11.60 -8.16
CA TYR A 233 -29.17 -12.66 -8.60
C TYR A 233 -30.62 -12.38 -8.25
N GLY A 234 -30.90 -11.26 -7.59
CA GLY A 234 -32.25 -10.89 -7.23
C GLY A 234 -33.13 -10.57 -8.44
N PRO A 235 -34.43 -10.33 -8.21
CA PRO A 235 -35.36 -10.05 -9.30
C PRO A 235 -35.01 -8.72 -9.97
N ARG A 236 -35.19 -8.63 -11.29
CA ARG A 236 -34.84 -7.47 -12.12
C ARG A 236 -35.62 -6.22 -11.72
N ARG A 237 -34.96 -5.08 -11.83
CA ARG A 237 -35.44 -3.71 -11.57
C ARG A 237 -35.10 -2.82 -12.78
N PRO A 238 -35.72 -3.05 -13.95
CA PRO A 238 -35.35 -2.39 -15.20
C PRO A 238 -35.45 -0.85 -15.15
N GLU A 239 -36.28 -0.30 -14.27
CA GLU A 239 -36.38 1.13 -13.97
C GLU A 239 -35.07 1.75 -13.45
N ASN A 240 -34.18 0.92 -12.88
CA ASN A 240 -32.88 1.30 -12.32
C ASN A 240 -31.69 0.84 -13.17
N ASP A 241 -31.93 0.40 -14.41
CA ASP A 241 -30.87 0.08 -15.35
C ASP A 241 -30.12 1.34 -15.80
N PHE A 242 -28.83 1.20 -16.07
CA PHE A 242 -27.99 2.31 -16.51
C PHE A 242 -27.21 1.97 -17.79
N SER A 243 -26.86 2.99 -18.56
CA SER A 243 -25.95 2.83 -19.69
C SER A 243 -24.54 2.48 -19.21
N CYS A 244 -23.72 1.93 -20.11
CA CYS A 244 -22.35 1.52 -19.80
C CYS A 244 -21.48 2.65 -19.22
N THR A 245 -21.73 3.89 -19.65
CA THR A 245 -20.92 5.06 -19.27
C THR A 245 -21.40 5.73 -17.99
N LYS A 246 -22.62 5.44 -17.52
CA LYS A 246 -23.19 6.03 -16.32
C LYS A 246 -22.58 5.37 -15.07
N MET A 247 -22.27 6.19 -14.07
CA MET A 247 -21.77 5.69 -12.79
C MET A 247 -22.91 4.98 -12.04
N VAL A 248 -22.64 3.77 -11.57
CA VAL A 248 -23.59 3.02 -10.74
C VAL A 248 -23.38 3.45 -9.29
N PRO A 249 -24.39 4.02 -8.61
CA PRO A 249 -24.24 4.50 -7.24
C PRO A 249 -23.87 3.39 -6.26
N HIS A 250 -23.33 3.78 -5.10
CA HIS A 250 -23.14 2.89 -3.96
C HIS A 250 -24.49 2.32 -3.48
N GLY A 251 -24.49 1.11 -2.93
CA GLY A 251 -25.71 0.47 -2.42
C GLY A 251 -26.61 -0.16 -3.48
N HIS A 252 -26.30 -0.04 -4.77
CA HIS A 252 -27.08 -0.69 -5.83
C HIS A 252 -26.58 -2.12 -6.08
N SER A 253 -27.51 -3.08 -6.13
CA SER A 253 -27.25 -4.45 -6.59
C SER A 253 -27.59 -4.67 -8.05
N GLY A 254 -26.85 -5.56 -8.71
CA GLY A 254 -27.02 -5.86 -10.13
C GLY A 254 -25.75 -6.40 -10.78
N TYR A 255 -25.68 -6.34 -12.10
CA TYR A 255 -24.51 -6.78 -12.87
C TYR A 255 -24.35 -5.95 -14.14
N CYS A 256 -23.14 -5.92 -14.69
CA CYS A 256 -22.91 -5.43 -16.04
C CYS A 256 -23.21 -6.57 -17.02
N GLU A 257 -24.13 -6.35 -17.94
CA GLU A 257 -24.38 -7.29 -19.04
C GLU A 257 -23.44 -6.95 -20.21
N VAL A 258 -22.79 -7.97 -20.74
CA VAL A 258 -21.83 -7.87 -21.83
C VAL A 258 -22.11 -8.93 -22.88
N GLU A 259 -21.76 -8.64 -24.13
CA GLU A 259 -21.82 -9.56 -25.25
C GLU A 259 -20.41 -9.78 -25.78
N ASP A 260 -20.06 -11.03 -26.06
CA ASP A 260 -18.81 -11.38 -26.72
C ASP A 260 -18.98 -11.21 -28.24
N ASP A 261 -18.22 -10.29 -28.82
CA ASP A 261 -18.32 -9.95 -30.25
C ASP A 261 -17.94 -11.15 -31.14
N ASP A 262 -17.14 -12.09 -30.65
CA ASP A 262 -16.66 -13.23 -31.43
C ASP A 262 -17.67 -14.38 -31.47
N THR A 263 -18.43 -14.58 -30.39
CA THR A 263 -19.32 -15.73 -30.20
C THR A 263 -20.82 -15.36 -30.18
N GLY A 264 -21.14 -14.09 -29.90
CA GLY A 264 -22.49 -13.61 -29.64
C GLY A 264 -23.05 -14.03 -28.27
N GLU A 265 -22.25 -14.69 -27.43
CA GLU A 265 -22.66 -15.09 -26.09
C GLU A 265 -22.81 -13.87 -25.16
N ARG A 266 -23.76 -13.95 -24.22
CA ARG A 266 -23.99 -12.90 -23.23
C ARG A 266 -23.60 -13.33 -21.83
N PHE A 267 -22.93 -12.44 -21.11
CA PHE A 267 -22.44 -12.68 -19.77
C PHE A 267 -22.87 -11.60 -18.78
N ARG A 268 -23.04 -12.03 -17.52
CA ARG A 268 -23.20 -11.18 -16.35
C ARG A 268 -21.84 -11.07 -15.67
N VAL A 269 -21.27 -9.87 -15.68
CA VAL A 269 -19.94 -9.59 -15.11
C VAL A 269 -20.02 -8.43 -14.14
N MET A 270 -18.95 -8.24 -13.35
CA MET A 270 -18.87 -7.23 -12.29
C MET A 270 -20.11 -7.28 -11.40
N ARG A 271 -20.43 -8.46 -10.87
CA ARG A 271 -21.65 -8.71 -10.10
C ARG A 271 -21.58 -8.00 -8.75
N ARG A 272 -22.59 -7.18 -8.44
CA ARG A 272 -22.61 -6.39 -7.19
C ARG A 272 -23.80 -6.73 -6.31
N TYR A 273 -23.47 -6.93 -5.05
CA TYR A 273 -24.34 -6.77 -3.89
C TYR A 273 -24.32 -5.31 -3.46
N CYS A 274 -25.25 -4.92 -2.58
CA CYS A 274 -25.29 -3.56 -2.02
C CYS A 274 -23.97 -3.17 -1.32
N SER A 275 -23.27 -4.14 -0.74
CA SER A 275 -22.02 -3.99 0.02
C SER A 275 -20.74 -4.22 -0.81
N SER A 276 -20.80 -4.56 -2.10
CA SER A 276 -19.63 -4.98 -2.89
C SER A 276 -18.53 -3.93 -3.08
N SER A 277 -18.78 -2.70 -2.63
CA SER A 277 -17.97 -1.52 -2.90
C SER A 277 -18.01 -0.58 -1.72
N ARG A 278 -16.91 0.12 -1.45
CA ARG A 278 -16.93 1.29 -0.57
C ARG A 278 -17.79 2.42 -1.17
N TRP A 279 -18.32 3.28 -0.30
CA TRP A 279 -19.22 4.38 -0.67
C TRP A 279 -18.62 5.40 -1.64
N ASP A 280 -17.30 5.54 -1.61
CA ASP A 280 -16.50 6.47 -2.43
C ASP A 280 -15.83 5.77 -3.63
N MET A 281 -16.30 4.59 -4.01
CA MET A 281 -15.81 3.83 -5.17
C MET A 281 -16.51 4.28 -6.45
N ASN A 282 -15.72 4.54 -7.51
CA ASN A 282 -16.26 4.83 -8.84
C ASN A 282 -16.44 3.53 -9.65
N PHE A 283 -17.68 3.23 -10.04
CA PHE A 283 -18.01 2.03 -10.82
C PHE A 283 -18.75 2.37 -12.12
N ARG A 284 -18.30 1.78 -13.23
CA ARG A 284 -18.95 1.86 -14.56
C ARG A 284 -18.80 0.52 -15.27
N CYS A 285 -19.73 0.21 -16.16
CA CYS A 285 -19.64 -0.97 -17.04
C CYS A 285 -18.86 -0.70 -18.33
N SER A 286 -18.22 0.46 -18.47
CA SER A 286 -17.68 0.94 -19.76
C SER A 286 -16.43 0.22 -20.27
N ASP A 287 -15.72 -0.50 -19.41
CA ASP A 287 -14.51 -1.25 -19.80
C ASP A 287 -14.58 -2.70 -19.30
N PRO A 288 -15.52 -3.50 -19.83
CA PRO A 288 -15.74 -4.87 -19.34
C PRO A 288 -14.55 -5.78 -19.65
N SER A 289 -13.92 -5.62 -20.81
CA SER A 289 -12.79 -6.44 -21.25
C SER A 289 -11.59 -6.32 -20.33
N ASN A 290 -11.34 -5.15 -19.74
CA ASN A 290 -10.21 -4.94 -18.84
C ASN A 290 -10.36 -5.71 -17.52
N PHE A 291 -11.57 -5.67 -16.94
CA PHE A 291 -11.90 -6.42 -15.73
C PHE A 291 -11.95 -7.91 -15.99
N VAL A 292 -12.67 -8.34 -17.04
CA VAL A 292 -12.85 -9.76 -17.33
C VAL A 292 -11.54 -10.41 -17.71
N ASN A 293 -10.74 -9.80 -18.59
CA ASN A 293 -9.46 -10.38 -19.00
C ASN A 293 -8.35 -10.22 -17.94
N PHE A 294 -8.63 -9.60 -16.80
CA PHE A 294 -7.64 -9.42 -15.73
C PHE A 294 -7.10 -10.76 -15.22
N HIS A 295 -7.99 -11.72 -14.91
CA HIS A 295 -7.58 -13.04 -14.41
C HIS A 295 -6.75 -13.83 -15.44
N TYR A 296 -7.06 -13.72 -16.73
CA TYR A 296 -6.28 -14.29 -17.82
C TYR A 296 -4.86 -13.71 -17.84
N ARG A 297 -4.75 -12.37 -17.85
CA ARG A 297 -3.45 -11.67 -17.85
C ARG A 297 -2.64 -11.95 -16.58
N ALA A 298 -3.32 -12.11 -15.45
CA ALA A 298 -2.69 -12.49 -14.18
C ALA A 298 -2.07 -13.89 -14.27
N ARG A 299 -2.79 -14.86 -14.84
CA ARG A 299 -2.27 -16.22 -15.08
C ARG A 299 -1.14 -16.20 -16.10
N GLU A 300 -1.28 -15.48 -17.21
CA GLU A 300 -0.23 -15.31 -18.21
C GLU A 300 1.06 -14.72 -17.60
N ALA A 301 0.92 -13.76 -16.69
CA ALA A 301 2.06 -13.20 -15.97
C ALA A 301 2.75 -14.23 -15.07
N ALA A 302 1.98 -15.05 -14.35
CA ALA A 302 2.49 -16.13 -13.50
C ALA A 302 3.18 -17.22 -14.34
N ASP A 303 2.56 -17.65 -15.44
CA ASP A 303 3.07 -18.69 -16.34
C ASP A 303 4.44 -18.33 -16.95
N ASN A 304 4.77 -17.03 -17.06
CA ASN A 304 6.12 -16.60 -17.48
C ASN A 304 7.22 -17.17 -16.58
N ALA A 305 6.95 -17.38 -15.29
CA ALA A 305 7.92 -17.98 -14.37
C ALA A 305 8.20 -19.46 -14.65
N LEU A 306 7.31 -20.14 -15.38
CA LEU A 306 7.45 -21.55 -15.75
C LEU A 306 8.26 -21.76 -17.03
N THR A 307 8.62 -20.67 -17.72
CA THR A 307 9.37 -20.76 -18.97
C THR A 307 10.80 -21.29 -18.73
N PRO A 308 11.32 -22.22 -19.56
CA PRO A 308 12.67 -22.74 -19.38
C PRO A 308 13.73 -21.65 -19.39
N GLY A 309 14.56 -21.61 -18.35
CA GLY A 309 15.59 -20.59 -18.19
C GLY A 309 15.12 -19.31 -17.51
N PHE A 310 13.86 -19.23 -17.09
CA PHE A 310 13.39 -18.15 -16.23
C PHE A 310 14.15 -18.14 -14.90
N SER A 311 14.50 -16.94 -14.45
CA SER A 311 15.05 -16.69 -13.13
C SER A 311 14.62 -15.31 -12.67
N LEU A 312 14.26 -15.16 -11.41
CA LEU A 312 14.04 -13.84 -10.83
C LEU A 312 15.31 -12.98 -10.91
N PRO A 313 15.18 -11.64 -10.94
CA PRO A 313 16.35 -10.76 -10.96
C PRO A 313 17.29 -11.03 -9.79
N ASN A 314 18.58 -10.86 -10.06
CA ASN A 314 19.67 -10.99 -9.09
C ASN A 314 19.81 -12.37 -8.42
N MET A 315 19.12 -13.39 -8.94
CA MET A 315 19.34 -14.79 -8.58
C MET A 315 20.60 -15.32 -9.26
N GLN A 316 21.78 -15.18 -8.63
CA GLN A 316 23.01 -15.80 -9.11
C GLN A 316 23.06 -17.30 -8.77
N SER A 317 23.90 -18.08 -9.46
CA SER A 317 24.24 -19.45 -9.06
C SER A 317 25.04 -19.37 -7.76
N THR A 318 24.34 -19.48 -6.62
CA THR A 318 24.85 -19.27 -5.27
C THR A 318 25.82 -20.38 -4.85
N THR A 319 27.07 -20.34 -5.36
CA THR A 319 28.17 -21.13 -4.78
C THR A 319 28.68 -20.53 -3.47
N ASN A 320 28.35 -19.26 -3.18
CA ASN A 320 28.65 -18.60 -1.91
C ASN A 320 27.43 -18.67 -0.97
N GLN A 321 27.55 -19.46 0.10
CA GLN A 321 26.55 -19.55 1.18
C GLN A 321 26.21 -18.19 1.84
N GLN A 322 27.06 -17.16 1.68
CA GLN A 322 26.88 -15.83 2.26
C GLN A 322 25.73 -14.99 1.68
N GLN A 323 25.16 -15.34 0.53
CA GLN A 323 24.06 -14.59 -0.11
C GLN A 323 22.73 -15.34 -0.12
N ARG A 324 22.60 -16.42 0.68
CA ARG A 324 21.39 -17.23 0.66
C ARG A 324 20.25 -16.62 1.48
N ASP A 325 20.54 -16.17 2.70
CA ASP A 325 19.53 -15.72 3.67
C ASP A 325 19.82 -14.28 4.06
N GLY A 326 18.79 -13.43 4.13
CA GLY A 326 18.98 -12.07 4.58
C GLY A 326 17.68 -11.33 4.87
N ILE A 327 17.82 -10.14 5.44
CA ILE A 327 16.72 -9.23 5.74
C ILE A 327 16.67 -8.16 4.65
N VAL A 328 15.47 -7.86 4.15
CA VAL A 328 15.24 -6.81 3.16
C VAL A 328 14.37 -5.73 3.78
N MET A 329 14.81 -4.48 3.71
CA MET A 329 14.07 -3.34 4.25
C MET A 329 13.95 -2.25 3.18
N VAL A 330 12.80 -1.59 3.12
CA VAL A 330 12.60 -0.37 2.31
C VAL A 330 12.58 0.84 3.24
N VAL A 331 13.33 1.88 2.90
CA VAL A 331 13.46 3.09 3.72
C VAL A 331 13.22 4.36 2.92
N PHE A 332 12.75 5.38 3.61
CA PHE A 332 12.59 6.77 3.13
C PHE A 332 12.86 7.73 4.30
N PRO A 333 13.09 9.04 4.06
CA PRO A 333 13.67 9.94 5.07
C PRO A 333 12.99 9.92 6.44
N LYS A 334 11.65 9.90 6.49
CA LYS A 334 10.88 9.89 7.74
C LYS A 334 11.09 8.61 8.57
N LEU A 335 11.39 7.48 7.94
CA LEU A 335 11.57 6.19 8.60
C LEU A 335 13.04 5.84 8.90
N ILE A 336 14.00 6.70 8.58
CA ILE A 336 15.41 6.45 8.89
C ILE A 336 15.64 6.23 10.39
N PRO A 337 15.07 7.03 11.33
CA PRO A 337 15.28 6.79 12.76
C PRO A 337 14.76 5.43 13.20
N SER A 338 13.55 5.03 12.75
CA SER A 338 13.03 3.67 12.95
C SER A 338 13.96 2.60 12.39
N ALA A 339 14.38 2.72 11.12
CA ALA A 339 15.26 1.73 10.49
C ALA A 339 16.59 1.59 11.24
N TYR A 340 17.20 2.72 11.63
CA TYR A 340 18.42 2.74 12.42
C TYR A 340 18.23 2.04 13.76
N ALA A 341 17.15 2.36 14.48
CA ALA A 341 16.83 1.73 15.76
C ALA A 341 16.60 0.23 15.64
N THR A 342 15.84 -0.21 14.63
CA THR A 342 15.58 -1.63 14.34
C THR A 342 16.87 -2.37 14.01
N ILE A 343 17.72 -1.82 13.14
CA ILE A 343 19.00 -2.45 12.75
C ILE A 343 19.94 -2.53 13.94
N LYS A 344 20.09 -1.45 14.71
CA LYS A 344 20.96 -1.43 15.88
C LYS A 344 20.49 -2.41 16.96
N THR A 345 19.18 -2.53 17.16
CA THR A 345 18.56 -3.55 18.01
C THR A 345 18.90 -4.96 17.55
N LEU A 346 18.71 -5.26 16.26
CA LEU A 346 19.09 -6.55 15.67
C LEU A 346 20.56 -6.90 15.95
N ARG A 347 21.47 -5.92 15.85
CA ARG A 347 22.91 -6.14 15.97
C ARG A 347 23.42 -6.18 17.41
N GLU A 348 23.03 -5.23 18.23
CA GLU A 348 23.60 -5.01 19.57
C GLU A 348 22.80 -5.70 20.67
N VAL A 349 21.46 -5.71 20.56
CA VAL A 349 20.59 -6.28 21.59
C VAL A 349 20.32 -7.76 21.31
N LEU A 350 20.00 -8.10 20.06
CA LEU A 350 19.60 -9.45 19.69
C LEU A 350 20.74 -10.32 19.16
N GLY A 351 21.88 -9.72 18.80
CA GLY A 351 23.04 -10.44 18.26
C GLY A 351 22.85 -11.07 16.88
N CYS A 352 21.81 -10.68 16.14
CA CYS A 352 21.50 -11.18 14.80
C CYS A 352 22.60 -10.83 13.80
N ARG A 353 23.03 -11.81 13.00
CA ARG A 353 24.11 -11.69 12.00
C ARG A 353 23.65 -11.80 10.55
N LEU A 354 22.34 -11.91 10.31
CA LEU A 354 21.81 -11.94 8.95
C LEU A 354 22.21 -10.68 8.18
N PRO A 355 22.69 -10.80 6.93
CA PRO A 355 22.98 -9.64 6.10
C PRO A 355 21.69 -8.86 5.80
N ILE A 356 21.80 -7.54 5.63
CA ILE A 356 20.65 -6.64 5.38
C ILE A 356 20.81 -5.94 4.04
N GLU A 357 19.75 -5.94 3.24
CA GLU A 357 19.58 -5.09 2.08
C GLU A 357 18.67 -3.90 2.40
N ILE A 358 19.16 -2.70 2.17
CA ILE A 358 18.42 -1.45 2.30
C ILE A 358 18.07 -0.94 0.91
N TRP A 359 16.77 -0.90 0.60
CA TRP A 359 16.24 -0.40 -0.65
C TRP A 359 15.64 1.00 -0.45
N TYR A 360 15.91 1.93 -1.36
CA TYR A 360 15.41 3.30 -1.24
C TYR A 360 15.21 3.96 -2.60
N ARG A 361 14.31 4.94 -2.66
CA ARG A 361 14.12 5.78 -3.85
C ARG A 361 14.94 7.05 -3.72
N ARG A 362 15.84 7.29 -4.67
CA ARG A 362 16.66 8.52 -4.68
C ARG A 362 15.82 9.79 -4.72
N ALA A 363 14.74 9.79 -5.49
CA ALA A 363 13.83 10.93 -5.57
C ALA A 363 13.24 11.33 -4.21
N GLU A 364 12.97 10.35 -3.33
CA GLU A 364 12.46 10.61 -1.97
C GLU A 364 13.59 11.05 -1.03
N MET A 365 14.78 10.44 -1.14
CA MET A 365 15.95 10.81 -0.34
C MET A 365 16.48 12.19 -0.66
N ASN A 366 16.35 12.68 -1.89
CA ASN A 366 16.80 14.02 -2.27
C ASN A 366 16.08 15.15 -1.51
N ALA A 367 14.91 14.88 -0.92
CA ALA A 367 14.21 15.85 -0.06
C ALA A 367 14.99 16.13 1.25
N ASP A 368 15.88 15.22 1.65
CA ASP A 368 16.68 15.29 2.85
C ASP A 368 18.04 14.61 2.61
N PRO A 369 19.02 15.33 2.04
CA PRO A 369 20.30 14.76 1.61
C PRO A 369 21.09 14.05 2.72
N ASP A 370 20.87 14.46 3.97
CA ASP A 370 21.56 13.92 5.15
C ASP A 370 20.83 12.72 5.76
N ALA A 371 19.62 12.38 5.28
CA ALA A 371 18.81 11.29 5.80
C ALA A 371 19.54 9.94 5.77
N MET A 372 20.43 9.68 4.81
CA MET A 372 21.15 8.40 4.73
C MET A 372 22.39 8.32 5.63
N LYS A 373 22.83 9.42 6.26
CA LYS A 373 24.02 9.42 7.14
C LYS A 373 23.97 8.36 8.24
N PRO A 374 22.86 8.18 9.00
CA PRO A 374 22.83 7.22 10.10
C PRO A 374 23.02 5.78 9.63
N LEU A 375 22.31 5.37 8.57
CA LEU A 375 22.46 4.01 8.02
C LEU A 375 23.84 3.80 7.40
N SER A 376 24.41 4.84 6.78
CA SER A 376 25.77 4.79 6.23
C SER A 376 26.82 4.63 7.33
N ALA A 377 26.60 5.25 8.50
CA ALA A 377 27.47 5.11 9.66
C ALA A 377 27.45 3.67 10.21
N LEU A 378 26.26 3.04 10.30
CA LEU A 378 26.15 1.62 10.68
C LEU A 378 26.88 0.71 9.70
N ALA A 379 26.78 0.98 8.40
CA ALA A 379 27.44 0.17 7.38
C ALA A 379 28.96 0.35 7.35
N ALA A 380 29.49 1.47 7.84
CA ALA A 380 30.94 1.70 7.94
C ALA A 380 31.60 0.87 9.06
N ASP A 381 30.82 0.42 10.06
CA ASP A 381 31.29 -0.49 11.10
C ASP A 381 31.38 -1.94 10.56
N ASN A 382 32.45 -2.19 9.80
CA ASN A 382 32.75 -3.46 9.14
C ASN A 382 32.92 -4.66 10.10
N HIS A 383 32.97 -4.46 11.41
CA HIS A 383 33.15 -5.54 12.37
C HIS A 383 31.83 -6.24 12.75
N THR A 384 30.67 -5.62 12.49
CA THR A 384 29.40 -6.08 13.06
C THR A 384 28.25 -6.23 12.05
N SER A 385 28.31 -5.57 10.87
CA SER A 385 27.16 -5.46 9.97
C SER A 385 27.50 -5.68 8.49
N ILE A 386 26.94 -6.76 7.90
CA ILE A 386 26.90 -6.93 6.44
C ILE A 386 25.65 -6.18 5.94
N MET A 387 25.83 -4.98 5.42
CA MET A 387 24.76 -4.14 4.86
C MET A 387 25.06 -3.77 3.41
N SER A 388 24.02 -3.76 2.57
CA SER A 388 24.10 -3.29 1.19
C SER A 388 22.96 -2.33 0.88
N PHE A 389 23.19 -1.39 -0.02
CA PHE A 389 22.26 -0.32 -0.36
C PHE A 389 21.90 -0.36 -1.84
N HIS A 390 20.61 -0.32 -2.14
CA HIS A 390 20.07 -0.50 -3.49
C HIS A 390 19.09 0.63 -3.84
N GLU A 391 19.37 1.34 -4.93
CA GLU A 391 18.52 2.40 -5.43
C GLU A 391 17.36 1.82 -6.27
N ILE A 392 16.13 2.18 -5.93
CA ILE A 392 14.93 1.93 -6.73
C ILE A 392 14.81 3.05 -7.77
N THR A 393 15.10 2.72 -9.02
CA THR A 393 15.03 3.66 -10.17
C THR A 393 13.67 3.64 -10.87
N ASP A 394 12.87 2.60 -10.66
CA ASP A 394 11.51 2.51 -11.21
C ASP A 394 10.59 3.54 -10.53
N TRP A 395 10.03 4.44 -11.32
CA TRP A 395 9.14 5.49 -10.83
C TRP A 395 7.77 4.97 -10.40
N HIS A 396 7.33 3.82 -10.94
CA HIS A 396 6.09 3.15 -10.53
C HIS A 396 6.23 2.45 -9.18
N ALA A 397 7.45 2.08 -8.78
CA ALA A 397 7.74 1.45 -7.50
C ALA A 397 7.81 2.48 -6.36
N SER A 398 6.69 3.16 -6.10
CA SER A 398 6.54 4.15 -5.04
C SER A 398 5.53 3.71 -3.97
N GLY A 399 5.67 4.26 -2.76
CA GLY A 399 4.85 3.90 -1.60
C GLY A 399 4.90 2.39 -1.32
N PHE A 400 3.73 1.79 -1.10
CA PHE A 400 3.57 0.34 -0.85
C PHE A 400 4.19 -0.55 -1.94
N ARG A 401 4.25 -0.08 -3.19
CA ARG A 401 4.81 -0.88 -4.31
C ARG A 401 6.33 -1.06 -4.23
N ALA A 402 7.02 -0.18 -3.50
CA ALA A 402 8.47 -0.28 -3.30
C ALA A 402 8.86 -1.57 -2.56
N LYS A 403 8.01 -2.06 -1.64
CA LYS A 403 8.22 -3.32 -0.90
C LYS A 403 8.23 -4.52 -1.84
N VAL A 404 7.19 -4.62 -2.67
CA VAL A 404 7.07 -5.67 -3.71
C VAL A 404 8.26 -5.61 -4.66
N PHE A 405 8.67 -4.40 -5.08
CA PHE A 405 9.85 -4.23 -5.93
C PHE A 405 11.13 -4.74 -5.26
N ALA A 406 11.38 -4.39 -4.00
CA ALA A 406 12.56 -4.81 -3.25
C ALA A 406 12.61 -6.33 -3.06
N ILE A 407 11.49 -6.95 -2.65
CA ILE A 407 11.36 -8.41 -2.52
C ILE A 407 11.63 -9.10 -3.85
N TYR A 408 11.04 -8.60 -4.94
CA TYR A 408 11.18 -9.20 -6.27
C TYR A 408 12.60 -9.06 -6.83
N ASN A 409 13.32 -7.97 -6.52
CA ASN A 409 14.67 -7.69 -7.05
C ASN A 409 15.83 -7.94 -6.06
N SER A 410 15.56 -8.50 -4.88
CA SER A 410 16.60 -8.79 -3.88
C SER A 410 17.75 -9.64 -4.43
N TYR A 411 18.94 -9.58 -3.83
CA TYR A 411 20.06 -10.48 -4.15
C TYR A 411 20.05 -11.74 -3.27
N PHE A 412 19.24 -11.78 -2.21
CA PHE A 412 19.08 -12.97 -1.37
C PHE A 412 18.09 -13.96 -1.98
N GLU A 413 18.38 -15.26 -1.91
CA GLU A 413 17.45 -16.30 -2.33
C GLU A 413 16.27 -16.45 -1.37
N ARG A 414 16.53 -16.42 -0.06
CA ARG A 414 15.55 -16.54 1.02
C ARG A 414 15.56 -15.25 1.81
N ILE A 415 14.42 -14.59 1.90
CA ILE A 415 14.32 -13.27 2.53
C ILE A 415 13.39 -13.31 3.72
N LEU A 416 13.74 -12.52 4.74
CA LEU A 416 12.81 -11.93 5.67
C LEU A 416 12.65 -10.47 5.27
N PHE A 417 11.57 -10.13 4.59
CA PHE A 417 11.19 -8.73 4.45
C PHE A 417 10.76 -8.19 5.81
N LEU A 418 11.20 -6.98 6.15
CA LEU A 418 10.89 -6.33 7.42
C LEU A 418 10.71 -4.83 7.18
N ASP A 419 9.53 -4.30 7.52
CA ASP A 419 9.30 -2.85 7.52
C ASP A 419 10.25 -2.14 8.49
N ALA A 420 10.60 -0.89 8.19
CA ALA A 420 11.58 -0.12 8.96
C ALA A 420 11.22 0.08 10.44
N ASP A 421 9.93 0.08 10.73
CA ASP A 421 9.30 0.26 12.03
C ASP A 421 8.71 -1.03 12.60
N ASN A 422 9.16 -2.18 12.11
CA ASN A 422 8.83 -3.51 12.62
C ASN A 422 10.05 -4.16 13.28
N VAL A 423 9.97 -4.36 14.60
CA VAL A 423 11.12 -4.77 15.41
C VAL A 423 10.91 -6.19 15.95
N PRO A 424 11.88 -7.10 15.76
CA PRO A 424 11.81 -8.41 16.38
C PRO A 424 12.07 -8.36 17.90
N SER A 425 11.38 -9.18 18.67
CA SER A 425 11.60 -9.35 20.12
C SER A 425 12.81 -10.25 20.43
N ARG A 426 13.25 -11.06 19.46
CA ARG A 426 14.37 -12.02 19.54
C ARG A 426 15.02 -12.20 18.17
N ASP A 427 16.23 -12.77 18.13
CA ASP A 427 16.95 -13.03 16.87
C ASP A 427 16.07 -13.83 15.89
N PRO A 428 15.70 -13.26 14.71
CA PRO A 428 14.81 -13.92 13.76
C PRO A 428 15.50 -14.99 12.89
N THR A 429 16.81 -15.22 13.06
CA THR A 429 17.58 -16.18 12.23
C THR A 429 16.97 -17.59 12.23
N PHE A 430 16.39 -18.03 13.35
CA PHE A 430 15.78 -19.36 13.46
C PHE A 430 14.64 -19.60 12.46
N LEU A 431 13.97 -18.54 11.97
CA LEU A 431 12.86 -18.63 11.02
C LEU A 431 13.26 -19.34 9.72
N PHE A 432 14.50 -19.15 9.24
CA PHE A 432 15.00 -19.80 8.01
C PHE A 432 15.20 -21.32 8.14
N SER A 433 15.14 -21.83 9.37
CA SER A 433 15.23 -23.25 9.73
C SER A 433 13.99 -23.78 10.42
N SER A 434 12.95 -22.97 10.57
CA SER A 434 11.72 -23.40 11.23
C SER A 434 11.00 -24.46 10.39
N PRO A 435 10.26 -25.41 11.01
CA PRO A 435 9.51 -26.42 10.28
C PRO A 435 8.57 -25.80 9.25
N GLU A 436 7.89 -24.72 9.62
CA GLU A 436 6.91 -24.01 8.80
C GLU A 436 7.56 -23.48 7.51
N PHE A 437 8.75 -22.89 7.62
CA PHE A 437 9.46 -22.36 6.46
C PHE A 437 10.15 -23.45 5.64
N VAL A 438 10.76 -24.45 6.26
CA VAL A 438 11.43 -25.54 5.54
C VAL A 438 10.41 -26.34 4.72
N GLU A 439 9.25 -26.62 5.29
CA GLU A 439 8.18 -27.35 4.61
C GLU A 439 7.56 -26.53 3.48
N ASN A 440 7.22 -25.25 3.74
CA ASN A 440 6.40 -24.47 2.80
C ASN A 440 7.20 -23.52 1.91
N GLY A 441 8.35 -23.04 2.37
CA GLY A 441 9.15 -22.00 1.71
C GLY A 441 8.54 -20.60 1.77
N ALA A 442 7.41 -20.42 2.45
CA ALA A 442 6.79 -19.12 2.70
C ALA A 442 6.07 -19.14 4.05
N VAL A 443 6.28 -18.11 4.86
CA VAL A 443 5.57 -17.88 6.13
C VAL A 443 5.02 -16.47 6.14
N PHE A 444 3.73 -16.36 6.43
CA PHE A 444 2.97 -15.11 6.47
C PHE A 444 2.34 -14.91 7.84
N TRP A 445 2.11 -13.64 8.20
CA TRP A 445 1.51 -13.27 9.46
C TRP A 445 0.12 -12.66 9.25
N PRO A 446 -0.84 -12.96 10.14
CA PRO A 446 -2.17 -12.42 10.05
C PRO A 446 -2.19 -10.94 10.39
N ASP A 447 -3.16 -10.25 9.84
CA ASP A 447 -3.57 -8.91 10.20
C ASP A 447 -4.68 -8.89 11.26
N PHE A 448 -5.08 -7.71 11.72
CA PHE A 448 -6.24 -7.54 12.59
C PHE A 448 -7.56 -7.91 11.90
N TRP A 449 -7.61 -7.79 10.57
CA TRP A 449 -8.87 -7.87 9.84
C TRP A 449 -9.24 -9.29 9.44
N HIS A 450 -10.44 -9.68 9.84
CA HIS A 450 -11.13 -10.85 9.33
C HIS A 450 -12.21 -10.39 8.32
N PRO A 451 -12.52 -11.15 7.25
CA PRO A 451 -13.53 -10.78 6.25
C PRO A 451 -14.91 -10.37 6.80
N GLY A 452 -15.30 -10.87 7.98
CA GLY A 452 -16.54 -10.48 8.65
C GLY A 452 -16.51 -9.08 9.29
N ARG A 453 -15.33 -8.48 9.46
CA ARG A 453 -15.10 -7.20 10.16
C ARG A 453 -14.02 -6.35 9.48
N THR A 454 -13.74 -6.63 8.22
CA THR A 454 -12.69 -5.93 7.47
C THR A 454 -13.12 -4.51 7.13
N ILE A 455 -12.19 -3.57 7.29
CA ILE A 455 -12.36 -2.24 6.75
C ILE A 455 -11.96 -2.18 5.27
N PHE A 456 -11.20 -3.14 4.74
CA PHE A 456 -10.54 -3.06 3.42
C PHE A 456 -11.32 -3.66 2.24
N ASN A 457 -12.63 -3.89 2.41
CA ASN A 457 -13.50 -4.43 1.35
C ASN A 457 -13.10 -5.85 0.90
N ILE A 458 -12.47 -6.64 1.79
CA ILE A 458 -12.10 -8.05 1.56
C ILE A 458 -13.10 -8.98 2.26
N HIS A 459 -14.38 -8.84 1.94
CA HIS A 459 -15.47 -9.68 2.48
C HIS A 459 -16.10 -10.54 1.37
N SER A 460 -17.01 -11.45 1.74
CA SER A 460 -17.60 -12.45 0.84
C SER A 460 -18.37 -11.89 -0.36
N GLN A 461 -18.75 -10.61 -0.32
CA GLN A 461 -19.52 -9.93 -1.36
C GLN A 461 -18.67 -8.96 -2.19
N SER A 462 -17.35 -8.88 -1.94
CA SER A 462 -16.43 -8.01 -2.67
C SER A 462 -16.29 -8.42 -4.13
N LEU A 463 -16.17 -7.43 -5.03
CA LEU A 463 -15.82 -7.64 -6.44
C LEU A 463 -14.42 -8.25 -6.63
N LEU A 464 -13.58 -8.24 -5.58
CA LEU A 464 -12.25 -8.84 -5.56
C LEU A 464 -12.27 -10.27 -6.09
N TRP A 465 -13.19 -11.10 -5.59
CA TRP A 465 -13.24 -12.53 -5.86
C TRP A 465 -13.55 -12.84 -7.33
N GLU A 466 -14.40 -12.02 -7.95
CA GLU A 466 -14.68 -12.12 -9.38
C GLU A 466 -13.48 -11.63 -10.21
N LEU A 467 -12.87 -10.51 -9.83
CA LEU A 467 -11.73 -9.92 -10.54
C LEU A 467 -10.56 -10.92 -10.66
N ILE A 468 -10.22 -11.59 -9.56
CA ILE A 468 -9.09 -12.53 -9.52
C ILE A 468 -9.50 -13.98 -9.84
N ASP A 469 -10.77 -14.22 -10.19
CA ASP A 469 -11.34 -15.55 -10.47
C ASP A 469 -11.02 -16.57 -9.35
N MET A 470 -11.41 -16.23 -8.12
CA MET A 470 -11.24 -17.09 -6.94
C MET A 470 -12.54 -17.19 -6.14
N PRO A 471 -12.82 -18.34 -5.51
CA PRO A 471 -13.86 -18.40 -4.50
C PRO A 471 -13.49 -17.52 -3.29
N PHE A 472 -14.49 -17.06 -2.56
CA PHE A 472 -14.28 -16.40 -1.28
C PHE A 472 -13.59 -17.34 -0.28
N ILE A 473 -12.57 -16.82 0.41
CA ILE A 473 -11.83 -17.55 1.45
C ILE A 473 -11.98 -16.82 2.77
N ASN A 474 -12.58 -17.51 3.75
CA ASN A 474 -12.83 -16.99 5.09
C ASN A 474 -11.64 -17.28 6.02
N MET A 475 -10.63 -16.43 5.95
CA MET A 475 -9.45 -16.46 6.83
C MET A 475 -9.00 -15.03 7.15
N LEU A 476 -8.18 -14.85 8.18
CA LEU A 476 -7.57 -13.55 8.48
C LEU A 476 -6.80 -13.03 7.25
N GLU A 477 -6.90 -11.72 7.02
CA GLU A 477 -6.06 -11.02 6.06
C GLU A 477 -4.59 -11.12 6.48
N GLN A 478 -3.68 -10.90 5.54
CA GLN A 478 -2.24 -10.93 5.77
C GLN A 478 -1.71 -9.53 6.05
N GLU A 479 -0.74 -9.40 6.96
CA GLU A 479 0.09 -8.19 7.09
C GLU A 479 1.37 -8.37 6.26
N SER A 480 1.79 -7.34 5.50
CA SER A 480 2.99 -7.37 4.67
C SER A 480 4.20 -6.70 5.31
N GLY A 481 4.06 -6.15 6.52
CA GLY A 481 5.15 -5.58 7.30
C GLY A 481 6.27 -6.56 7.68
N GLN A 482 6.01 -7.87 7.57
CA GLN A 482 7.03 -8.90 7.56
C GLN A 482 6.58 -10.11 6.74
N ILE A 483 7.49 -10.61 5.91
CA ILE A 483 7.23 -11.74 5.01
C ILE A 483 8.49 -12.59 4.95
N LEU A 484 8.36 -13.89 5.18
CA LEU A 484 9.46 -14.84 5.02
C LEU A 484 9.21 -15.66 3.75
N VAL A 485 10.10 -15.59 2.77
CA VAL A 485 9.90 -16.29 1.48
C VAL A 485 11.20 -16.79 0.86
N ASP A 486 11.18 -18.03 0.37
CA ASP A 486 12.12 -18.59 -0.58
C ASP A 486 11.69 -18.16 -1.99
N ARG A 487 12.39 -17.16 -2.52
CA ARG A 487 12.04 -16.53 -3.79
C ARG A 487 12.18 -17.50 -4.95
N ARG A 488 13.16 -18.41 -4.90
CA ARG A 488 13.39 -19.39 -5.96
C ARG A 488 12.25 -20.41 -6.03
N ARG A 489 11.79 -20.89 -4.88
CA ARG A 489 10.68 -21.84 -4.78
C ARG A 489 9.34 -21.22 -5.17
N HIS A 490 9.16 -19.92 -4.91
CA HIS A 490 7.91 -19.19 -5.12
C HIS A 490 7.96 -18.14 -6.24
N ALA A 491 8.77 -18.39 -7.27
CA ALA A 491 8.98 -17.45 -8.37
C ALA A 491 7.68 -17.12 -9.13
N GLU A 492 6.84 -18.12 -9.36
CA GLU A 492 5.52 -17.98 -10.01
C GLU A 492 4.58 -17.06 -9.20
N ALA A 493 4.52 -17.27 -7.89
CA ALA A 493 3.70 -16.45 -7.01
C ALA A 493 4.22 -15.01 -6.91
N LEU A 494 5.54 -14.81 -6.93
CA LEU A 494 6.14 -13.49 -6.96
C LEU A 494 5.90 -12.73 -8.28
N GLU A 495 5.87 -13.42 -9.43
CA GLU A 495 5.41 -12.81 -10.69
C GLU A 495 3.96 -12.34 -10.59
N LEU A 496 3.09 -13.14 -9.97
CA LEU A 496 1.70 -12.78 -9.79
C LEU A 496 1.52 -11.57 -8.85
N VAL A 497 2.24 -11.51 -7.73
CA VAL A 497 2.23 -10.32 -6.84
C VAL A 497 2.72 -9.08 -7.59
N LYS A 498 3.80 -9.21 -8.36
CA LYS A 498 4.32 -8.12 -9.21
C LYS A 498 3.26 -7.68 -10.22
N PHE A 499 2.57 -8.61 -10.88
CA PHE A 499 1.47 -8.28 -11.78
C PHE A 499 0.36 -7.50 -11.06
N TYR A 500 -0.13 -8.01 -9.92
CA TYR A 500 -1.17 -7.32 -9.13
C TYR A 500 -0.76 -5.89 -8.73
N THR A 501 0.52 -5.68 -8.41
CA THR A 501 1.05 -4.39 -7.94
C THR A 501 1.23 -3.37 -9.08
N PHE A 502 1.76 -3.82 -10.21
CA PHE A 502 2.24 -2.96 -11.29
C PHE A 502 1.34 -2.92 -12.52
N HIS A 503 0.36 -3.82 -12.66
CA HIS A 503 -0.59 -3.81 -13.78
C HIS A 503 -1.37 -2.49 -13.84
N ARG A 504 -1.62 -2.02 -15.07
CA ARG A 504 -2.39 -0.80 -15.33
C ARG A 504 -3.50 -1.07 -16.36
N PRO A 505 -4.73 -0.58 -16.10
CA PRO A 505 -5.17 0.13 -14.90
C PRO A 505 -5.15 -0.76 -13.64
N SER A 506 -4.96 -0.15 -12.47
CA SER A 506 -4.90 -0.87 -11.19
C SER A 506 -6.31 -1.05 -10.63
N HIS A 507 -6.93 -2.20 -10.91
CA HIS A 507 -8.26 -2.54 -10.40
C HIS A 507 -8.36 -2.45 -8.88
N PHE A 508 -7.33 -2.90 -8.17
CA PHE A 508 -7.27 -2.82 -6.72
C PHE A 508 -7.36 -1.38 -6.21
N ASP A 509 -6.60 -0.45 -6.82
CA ASP A 509 -6.58 0.96 -6.41
C ASP A 509 -7.87 1.69 -6.79
N TYR A 510 -8.31 1.58 -8.06
CA TYR A 510 -9.45 2.38 -8.53
C TYR A 510 -10.80 1.87 -8.01
N MET A 511 -10.95 0.55 -7.78
CA MET A 511 -12.14 -0.05 -7.18
C MET A 511 -12.01 -0.24 -5.66
N LYS A 512 -10.87 0.12 -5.04
CA LYS A 512 -10.65 -0.01 -3.58
C LYS A 512 -10.95 -1.42 -3.07
N LEU A 513 -10.42 -2.43 -3.76
CA LEU A 513 -10.68 -3.85 -3.46
C LEU A 513 -9.67 -4.45 -2.48
N VAL A 514 -8.46 -3.91 -2.45
CA VAL A 514 -7.37 -4.28 -1.53
C VAL A 514 -6.63 -3.01 -1.18
N HIS A 515 -6.10 -2.91 0.05
CA HIS A 515 -5.31 -1.76 0.47
C HIS A 515 -3.81 -2.00 0.26
N GLY A 516 -3.24 -1.38 -0.77
CA GLY A 516 -1.80 -1.46 -1.04
C GLY A 516 -1.32 -2.88 -1.36
N ASP A 517 -0.15 -3.24 -0.84
CA ASP A 517 0.50 -4.53 -1.02
C ASP A 517 0.07 -5.60 0.01
N LYS A 518 -0.54 -5.15 1.10
CA LYS A 518 -0.86 -5.90 2.33
C LYS A 518 -1.24 -7.36 2.11
N ASP A 519 -2.32 -7.58 1.35
CA ASP A 519 -2.92 -8.91 1.17
C ASP A 519 -2.60 -9.54 -0.20
N LEU A 520 -1.84 -8.84 -1.05
CA LEU A 520 -1.55 -9.29 -2.42
C LEU A 520 -0.71 -10.59 -2.44
N PHE A 521 0.19 -10.78 -1.46
CA PHE A 521 0.97 -12.02 -1.36
C PHE A 521 0.07 -13.20 -1.02
N ARG A 522 -0.74 -13.11 0.05
CA ARG A 522 -1.72 -14.15 0.38
C ARG A 522 -2.64 -14.49 -0.81
N LEU A 523 -3.18 -13.47 -1.50
CA LEU A 523 -4.04 -13.68 -2.66
C LEU A 523 -3.33 -14.40 -3.82
N ALA A 524 -2.08 -14.05 -4.11
CA ALA A 524 -1.30 -14.71 -5.16
C ALA A 524 -1.00 -16.18 -4.82
N TRP A 525 -0.63 -16.47 -3.57
CA TRP A 525 -0.36 -17.85 -3.13
C TRP A 525 -1.61 -18.71 -3.17
N LEU A 526 -2.74 -18.17 -2.71
CA LEU A 526 -4.03 -18.87 -2.76
C LEU A 526 -4.49 -19.09 -4.21
N LYS A 527 -4.29 -18.11 -5.12
CA LYS A 527 -4.66 -18.25 -6.54
C LYS A 527 -3.94 -19.40 -7.22
N LEU A 528 -2.64 -19.55 -6.93
CA LEU A 528 -1.78 -20.56 -7.54
C LEU A 528 -1.75 -21.88 -6.77
N ASN A 529 -2.47 -21.97 -5.65
CA ASN A 529 -2.37 -23.08 -4.71
C ASN A 529 -0.91 -23.35 -4.28
N ALA A 530 -0.12 -22.29 -4.15
CA ALA A 530 1.26 -22.37 -3.69
C ALA A 530 1.30 -22.62 -2.18
N SER A 531 2.24 -23.44 -1.73
CA SER A 531 2.39 -23.80 -0.32
C SER A 531 2.92 -22.61 0.50
N PHE A 532 2.25 -22.29 1.60
CA PHE A 532 2.68 -21.30 2.60
C PHE A 532 2.14 -21.70 3.97
N HIS A 533 2.77 -21.20 5.02
CA HIS A 533 2.25 -21.26 6.38
C HIS A 533 1.72 -19.90 6.80
N MET A 534 0.45 -19.82 7.19
CA MET A 534 -0.10 -18.64 7.87
C MET A 534 0.02 -18.88 9.38
N ILE A 535 0.65 -17.96 10.10
CA ILE A 535 0.71 -18.02 11.56
C ILE A 535 -0.71 -17.99 12.13
N GLU A 536 -1.04 -18.99 12.95
CA GLU A 536 -2.41 -19.18 13.46
C GLU A 536 -2.76 -18.22 14.59
N ALA A 537 -1.76 -17.80 15.39
CA ALA A 537 -1.96 -16.90 16.52
C ALA A 537 -2.42 -15.52 16.03
N PRO A 538 -3.62 -15.04 16.44
CA PRO A 538 -4.10 -13.72 16.09
C PRO A 538 -3.16 -12.62 16.59
N PRO A 539 -3.09 -11.46 15.92
CA PRO A 539 -2.26 -10.37 16.40
C PRO A 539 -2.73 -9.83 17.75
N ALA A 540 -1.78 -9.51 18.62
CA ALA A 540 -1.96 -8.75 19.84
C ALA A 540 -1.68 -7.25 19.60
N LEU A 541 -1.85 -6.41 20.62
CA LEU A 541 -1.58 -4.98 20.55
C LEU A 541 -0.71 -4.53 21.71
N ALA A 542 0.39 -3.84 21.41
CA ALA A 542 1.15 -3.10 22.41
C ALA A 542 0.71 -1.62 22.43
N GLY A 543 0.59 -1.06 23.62
CA GLY A 543 0.05 0.28 23.80
C GLY A 543 0.17 0.81 25.22
N LYS A 544 -0.46 1.97 25.43
CA LYS A 544 -0.55 2.64 26.73
C LYS A 544 -1.89 2.35 27.39
N THR A 545 -1.90 2.17 28.70
CA THR A 545 -3.11 2.18 29.52
C THR A 545 -3.08 3.36 30.48
N ILE A 546 -4.11 4.20 30.45
CA ILE A 546 -4.29 5.35 31.36
C ILE A 546 -5.70 5.25 31.94
N ASN A 547 -5.84 5.21 33.26
CA ASN A 547 -7.14 5.10 33.95
C ASN A 547 -8.05 3.98 33.39
N ASP A 548 -7.49 2.78 33.15
CA ASP A 548 -8.19 1.62 32.55
C ASP A 548 -8.62 1.79 31.07
N SER A 549 -8.29 2.93 30.46
CA SER A 549 -8.44 3.19 29.03
C SER A 549 -7.17 2.74 28.30
N PHE A 550 -7.25 1.64 27.56
CA PHE A 550 -6.16 1.16 26.71
C PHE A 550 -6.17 1.85 25.35
N CYS A 551 -4.98 2.10 24.81
CA CYS A 551 -4.78 2.57 23.45
C CYS A 551 -3.62 1.81 22.79
N GLY A 552 -3.98 0.84 21.94
CA GLY A 552 -3.01 0.09 21.12
C GLY A 552 -2.49 0.94 19.98
N LEU A 553 -1.17 0.96 19.80
CA LEU A 553 -0.46 1.77 18.80
C LEU A 553 0.56 0.95 18.00
N THR A 554 0.76 -0.32 18.37
CA THR A 554 1.71 -1.25 17.76
C THR A 554 1.04 -2.61 17.63
N MET A 555 1.01 -3.15 16.42
CA MET A 555 0.61 -4.53 16.18
C MET A 555 1.70 -5.47 16.67
N VAL A 556 1.28 -6.50 17.41
CA VAL A 556 2.17 -7.52 17.94
C VAL A 556 1.82 -8.86 17.31
N GLN A 557 2.80 -9.50 16.70
CA GLN A 557 2.62 -10.74 15.96
C GLN A 557 3.55 -11.82 16.49
N HIS A 558 3.09 -13.05 16.39
CA HIS A 558 3.68 -14.20 17.09
C HIS A 558 4.46 -15.10 16.12
N ASP A 559 5.27 -15.99 16.66
CA ASP A 559 5.75 -17.16 15.94
C ASP A 559 4.71 -18.30 15.93
N ALA A 560 5.08 -19.43 15.33
CA ALA A 560 4.22 -20.61 15.24
C ALA A 560 3.98 -21.30 16.60
N GLN A 561 4.73 -20.92 17.63
CA GLN A 561 4.57 -21.39 19.00
C GLN A 561 3.66 -20.47 19.82
N GLY A 562 3.22 -19.35 19.25
CA GLY A 562 2.38 -18.35 19.91
C GLY A 562 3.17 -17.34 20.75
N GLU A 563 4.49 -17.33 20.67
CA GLU A 563 5.33 -16.37 21.40
C GLU A 563 5.47 -15.07 20.59
N VAL A 564 5.49 -13.93 21.29
CA VAL A 564 5.65 -12.62 20.65
C VAL A 564 6.97 -12.56 19.90
N LEU A 565 6.92 -12.26 18.60
CA LEU A 565 8.10 -12.18 17.74
C LEU A 565 8.28 -10.82 17.09
N PHE A 566 7.22 -10.18 16.60
CA PHE A 566 7.31 -8.92 15.85
C PHE A 566 6.45 -7.83 16.51
N LEU A 567 7.00 -6.63 16.62
CA LEU A 567 6.34 -5.43 17.11
C LEU A 567 6.38 -4.35 16.03
N HIS A 568 5.27 -4.22 15.30
CA HIS A 568 5.12 -3.32 14.16
C HIS A 568 4.41 -2.02 14.59
N ARG A 569 5.12 -0.88 14.53
CA ARG A 569 4.58 0.44 14.92
C ARG A 569 3.74 1.06 13.80
N ASN A 570 2.49 0.62 13.66
CA ASN A 570 1.58 1.11 12.59
C ASN A 570 1.20 2.60 12.73
N SER A 571 1.27 3.18 13.93
CA SER A 571 0.90 4.58 14.19
C SER A 571 2.08 5.43 14.68
N HIS A 572 2.48 5.30 15.95
CA HIS A 572 3.56 6.08 16.55
C HIS A 572 4.95 5.54 16.14
N LYS A 573 5.39 5.93 14.94
CA LYS A 573 6.72 5.66 14.40
C LYS A 573 7.80 6.35 15.23
N LEU A 574 8.99 5.74 15.30
CA LEU A 574 10.15 6.34 15.95
C LEU A 574 10.72 7.44 15.06
N MET A 575 10.72 8.67 15.57
CA MET A 575 11.19 9.84 14.84
C MET A 575 12.54 10.34 15.36
N GLY A 576 12.97 9.92 16.56
CA GLY A 576 14.15 10.46 17.23
C GLY A 576 14.00 11.93 17.62
N GLU A 577 12.78 12.47 17.53
CA GLU A 577 12.44 13.86 17.81
C GLU A 577 11.07 13.94 18.50
N PRO A 578 10.83 14.96 19.34
CA PRO A 578 9.55 15.08 20.03
C PRO A 578 8.40 15.21 19.05
N LEU A 579 7.28 14.52 19.34
CA LEU A 579 6.05 14.65 18.57
C LEU A 579 5.48 16.06 18.77
N ARG A 580 5.30 16.79 17.67
CA ARG A 580 4.86 18.20 17.66
C ARG A 580 3.58 18.38 16.86
N GLU A 581 2.84 19.42 17.21
CA GLU A 581 1.61 19.79 16.51
C GLU A 581 1.86 20.04 15.02
N GLU A 582 0.88 19.65 14.20
CA GLU A 582 0.96 19.87 12.77
C GLU A 582 0.93 21.38 12.48
N LEU A 583 1.91 21.81 11.69
CA LEU A 583 2.07 23.23 11.37
C LEU A 583 1.22 23.61 10.15
N ASP A 584 0.43 24.66 10.28
CA ASP A 584 -0.11 25.35 9.11
C ASP A 584 1.03 26.07 8.37
N TYR A 585 1.63 25.35 7.41
CA TYR A 585 2.72 25.85 6.58
C TYR A 585 2.35 27.12 5.82
N ARG A 586 1.08 27.31 5.44
CA ARG A 586 0.64 28.52 4.74
C ARG A 586 0.68 29.71 5.69
N THR A 587 0.12 29.55 6.89
CA THR A 587 0.16 30.60 7.91
C THR A 587 1.59 30.90 8.36
N ARG A 588 2.42 29.87 8.54
CA ARG A 588 3.84 30.04 8.89
C ARG A 588 4.64 30.72 7.77
N ALA A 589 4.41 30.37 6.51
CA ALA A 589 5.05 31.04 5.37
C ALA A 589 4.63 32.51 5.26
N ILE A 590 3.35 32.81 5.50
CA ILE A 590 2.86 34.20 5.57
C ILE A 590 3.54 34.96 6.71
N ALA A 591 3.64 34.36 7.90
CA ALA A 591 4.32 34.96 9.05
C ALA A 591 5.81 35.21 8.77
N ARG A 592 6.52 34.23 8.18
CA ARG A 592 7.91 34.40 7.69
C ARG A 592 8.02 35.58 6.74
N SER A 593 7.14 35.66 5.76
CA SER A 593 7.16 36.74 4.76
C SER A 593 6.91 38.11 5.39
N ARG A 594 6.00 38.21 6.37
CA ARG A 594 5.74 39.46 7.11
C ARG A 594 6.96 39.87 7.92
N LYS A 595 7.56 38.93 8.66
CA LYS A 595 8.74 39.17 9.48
C LYS A 595 9.95 39.62 8.65
N LYS A 596 10.17 38.98 7.49
CA LYS A 596 11.15 39.42 6.48
C LYS A 596 10.89 40.86 6.04
N ALA A 597 9.64 41.21 5.73
CA ALA A 597 9.28 42.58 5.32
C ALA A 597 9.50 43.61 6.45
N ASP A 598 9.19 43.24 7.69
CA ASP A 598 9.39 44.10 8.87
C ASP A 598 10.88 44.37 9.14
N ILE A 599 11.72 43.35 9.08
CA ILE A 599 13.18 43.48 9.22
C ILE A 599 13.71 44.43 8.14
N ARG A 600 13.32 44.22 6.87
CA ARG A 600 13.76 45.09 5.77
C ARG A 600 13.29 46.53 5.93
N THR A 601 12.09 46.74 6.46
CA THR A 601 11.55 48.07 6.75
C THR A 601 12.32 48.75 7.87
N ARG A 602 12.65 48.01 8.94
CA ARG A 602 13.46 48.50 10.06
C ARG A 602 14.85 48.95 9.61
N TYR A 603 15.55 48.11 8.84
CA TYR A 603 16.88 48.44 8.31
C TYR A 603 16.84 49.69 7.41
N ARG A 604 15.79 49.82 6.58
CA ARG A 604 15.58 51.02 5.75
C ARG A 604 15.40 52.28 6.59
N ASN A 605 14.61 52.21 7.66
CA ASN A 605 14.34 53.35 8.54
C ASN A 605 15.58 53.75 9.37
N GLU A 606 16.44 52.78 9.71
CA GLU A 606 17.71 53.00 10.42
C GLU A 606 18.86 53.43 9.49
N GLY A 607 18.62 53.55 8.18
CA GLY A 607 19.66 53.89 7.19
C GLY A 607 20.73 52.81 7.00
N LYS A 608 20.46 51.57 7.41
CA LYS A 608 21.36 50.42 7.30
C LYS A 608 21.19 49.72 5.94
N GLU A 609 22.24 49.06 5.48
CA GLU A 609 22.19 48.22 4.27
C GLU A 609 21.26 47.03 4.50
N ILE A 610 20.34 46.77 3.56
CA ILE A 610 19.33 45.72 3.70
C ILE A 610 19.98 44.35 3.47
N PRO A 611 19.84 43.38 4.40
CA PRO A 611 20.42 42.05 4.24
C PRO A 611 19.92 41.34 2.97
N PRO A 612 20.77 40.54 2.31
CA PRO A 612 20.33 39.65 1.23
C PRO A 612 19.33 38.62 1.73
N TRP A 613 18.52 38.06 0.81
CA TRP A 613 17.46 37.12 1.17
C TRP A 613 17.96 35.90 1.95
N SER A 614 19.13 35.35 1.62
CA SER A 614 19.70 34.20 2.33
C SER A 614 19.97 34.49 3.82
N GLU A 615 20.47 35.68 4.14
CA GLU A 615 20.74 36.09 5.52
C GLU A 615 19.45 36.44 6.27
N LEU A 616 18.51 37.07 5.58
CA LEU A 616 17.19 37.38 6.11
C LEU A 616 16.40 36.10 6.45
N ASP A 617 16.55 35.07 5.62
CA ASP A 617 15.95 33.75 5.82
C ASP A 617 16.55 33.05 7.03
N ALA A 618 17.88 33.09 7.17
CA ALA A 618 18.58 32.56 8.34
C ALA A 618 18.17 33.27 9.65
N LEU A 619 18.04 34.60 9.63
CA LEU A 619 17.59 35.39 10.79
C LEU A 619 16.15 35.04 11.20
N VAL A 620 15.25 34.95 10.22
CA VAL A 620 13.85 34.60 10.51
C VAL A 620 13.72 33.16 10.98
N GLN A 621 14.49 32.23 10.41
CA GLN A 621 14.53 30.84 10.87
C GLN A 621 15.12 30.71 12.29
N ALA A 622 16.16 31.47 12.63
CA ALA A 622 16.77 31.43 13.96
C ALA A 622 15.82 31.92 15.08
N GLU A 623 14.90 32.81 14.75
CA GLU A 623 13.88 33.33 15.68
C GLU A 623 12.56 32.53 15.66
N GLU A 624 12.47 31.45 14.88
CA GLU A 624 11.28 30.62 14.86
C GLU A 624 11.30 29.60 15.99
N THR A 625 10.27 29.66 16.84
CA THR A 625 10.02 28.59 17.79
C THR A 625 9.50 27.35 17.04
N PRO A 626 9.94 26.14 17.43
CA PRO A 626 9.30 24.92 16.95
C PRO A 626 7.84 24.88 17.40
N ALA A 627 7.02 24.08 16.73
CA ALA A 627 5.65 23.83 17.18
C ALA A 627 5.65 23.25 18.61
N PRO A 628 4.59 23.50 19.40
CA PRO A 628 4.40 22.85 20.70
C PRO A 628 4.48 21.33 20.55
N THR A 629 5.02 20.67 21.58
CA THR A 629 4.98 19.22 21.68
C THR A 629 3.58 18.76 22.06
N ILE A 630 3.09 17.70 21.41
CA ILE A 630 1.75 17.13 21.67
C ILE A 630 1.78 16.36 23.00
N GLU A 631 2.87 15.66 23.27
CA GLU A 631 3.04 14.84 24.46
C GLU A 631 4.05 15.48 25.43
N PRO A 632 3.89 15.28 26.75
CA PRO A 632 4.89 15.70 27.72
C PRO A 632 6.20 14.92 27.53
N PRO A 633 7.36 15.53 27.83
CA PRO A 633 8.64 14.84 27.76
C PRO A 633 8.70 13.70 28.78
N GLU A 634 9.33 12.60 28.38
CA GLU A 634 9.53 11.42 29.23
C GLU A 634 10.67 11.64 30.23
N LEU A 635 10.60 10.97 31.38
CA LEU A 635 11.56 11.15 32.48
C LEU A 635 13.00 10.73 32.12
N ASP A 636 13.14 9.81 31.18
CA ASP A 636 14.44 9.33 30.68
C ASP A 636 15.09 10.30 29.67
N GLY A 637 14.39 11.36 29.28
CA GLY A 637 14.90 12.41 28.40
C GLY A 637 14.95 12.02 26.92
N TYR A 638 14.49 10.84 26.53
CA TYR A 638 14.40 10.49 25.11
C TYR A 638 13.20 11.18 24.45
N PRO A 639 13.34 11.58 23.17
CA PRO A 639 12.40 12.49 22.51
C PRO A 639 11.07 11.82 22.14
N ASP A 640 11.09 10.59 21.65
CA ASP A 640 9.88 9.80 21.38
C ASP A 640 9.22 9.40 22.71
N SER A 641 7.89 9.21 22.76
CA SER A 641 7.20 8.76 23.98
C SER A 641 7.24 7.25 24.16
N ILE A 642 7.04 6.78 25.40
CA ILE A 642 7.01 5.33 25.73
C ILE A 642 5.70 4.74 25.23
N VAL A 643 5.70 3.97 24.15
CA VAL A 643 4.45 3.43 23.60
C VAL A 643 4.06 2.09 24.26
N TRP A 644 5.05 1.28 24.61
CA TRP A 644 4.82 -0.10 25.07
C TRP A 644 4.81 -0.19 26.59
N THR A 645 3.65 0.06 27.21
CA THR A 645 3.47 -0.19 28.65
C THR A 645 2.68 -1.46 28.92
N HIS A 646 1.70 -1.77 28.07
CA HIS A 646 0.85 -2.95 28.17
C HIS A 646 0.76 -3.69 26.84
N LEU A 647 0.66 -5.01 26.92
CA LEU A 647 0.34 -5.91 25.82
C LEU A 647 -1.08 -6.44 26.00
N LEU A 648 -1.98 -6.05 25.12
CA LEU A 648 -3.34 -6.58 25.01
C LEU A 648 -3.33 -7.81 24.10
N SER A 649 -3.59 -8.98 24.68
CA SER A 649 -3.55 -10.27 23.99
C SER A 649 -4.93 -10.91 23.92
N PHE A 650 -5.20 -11.63 22.82
CA PHE A 650 -6.41 -12.42 22.69
C PHE A 650 -6.32 -13.70 23.52
N ASN A 651 -7.40 -14.07 24.18
CA ASN A 651 -7.47 -15.25 25.01
C ASN A 651 -7.57 -16.50 24.13
N SER A 652 -6.58 -17.40 24.25
CA SER A 652 -6.52 -18.66 23.50
C SER A 652 -7.73 -19.59 23.71
N THR A 653 -8.48 -19.44 24.81
CA THR A 653 -9.71 -20.20 25.06
C THR A 653 -10.94 -19.61 24.36
N SER A 654 -10.85 -18.37 23.89
CA SER A 654 -11.92 -17.72 23.13
C SER A 654 -11.92 -18.21 21.69
N LYS A 655 -13.12 -18.36 21.11
CA LYS A 655 -13.25 -18.69 19.70
C LYS A 655 -12.82 -17.51 18.84
N GLN A 656 -12.15 -17.79 17.73
CA GLN A 656 -11.65 -16.77 16.79
C GLN A 656 -12.75 -15.82 16.27
N GLU A 657 -14.01 -16.25 16.22
CA GLU A 657 -15.16 -15.39 15.85
C GLU A 657 -15.36 -14.18 16.78
N HIS A 658 -14.83 -14.24 18.00
CA HIS A 658 -14.82 -13.16 18.98
C HIS A 658 -13.59 -12.27 18.90
N TYR A 659 -12.59 -12.60 18.06
CA TYR A 659 -11.46 -11.73 17.82
C TYR A 659 -11.92 -10.49 17.05
N TYR A 660 -11.89 -9.34 17.71
CA TYR A 660 -12.25 -8.08 17.11
C TYR A 660 -11.41 -6.94 17.68
N VAL A 661 -10.63 -6.31 16.81
CA VAL A 661 -9.85 -5.11 17.14
C VAL A 661 -10.67 -3.89 16.76
N GLN A 662 -11.11 -3.12 17.74
CA GLN A 662 -11.87 -1.90 17.51
C GLN A 662 -10.93 -0.76 17.13
N THR A 663 -11.44 0.20 16.37
CA THR A 663 -10.83 1.52 16.20
C THR A 663 -11.70 2.53 16.93
N TYR A 664 -11.13 3.32 17.83
CA TYR A 664 -11.88 4.32 18.59
C TYR A 664 -11.02 5.51 18.95
N ASN A 665 -11.67 6.62 19.34
CA ASN A 665 -11.03 7.71 20.03
C ASN A 665 -11.18 7.54 21.55
N ALA A 666 -10.11 7.81 22.30
CA ALA A 666 -10.05 7.60 23.74
C ALA A 666 -9.85 8.91 24.53
N ASP A 667 -10.43 10.02 24.05
CA ASP A 667 -10.50 11.28 24.79
C ASP A 667 -11.30 11.09 26.11
N PRO A 668 -10.89 11.73 27.22
CA PRO A 668 -9.75 12.65 27.37
C PRO A 668 -8.42 11.97 27.72
N GLU A 669 -8.37 10.64 27.93
CA GLU A 669 -7.14 9.94 28.32
C GLU A 669 -6.05 10.01 27.24
N PHE A 670 -6.46 10.04 25.97
CA PHE A 670 -5.59 10.22 24.81
C PHE A 670 -6.08 11.38 23.94
N PRO A 671 -5.18 12.06 23.19
CA PRO A 671 -5.57 13.19 22.36
C PRO A 671 -6.68 12.84 21.36
N LYS A 672 -7.63 13.76 21.14
CA LYS A 672 -8.73 13.57 20.17
C LYS A 672 -8.26 13.23 18.74
N SER A 673 -7.06 13.66 18.37
CA SER A 673 -6.45 13.35 17.07
C SER A 673 -5.85 11.94 16.97
N GLN A 674 -5.67 11.25 18.11
CA GLN A 674 -5.11 9.92 18.16
C GLN A 674 -6.20 8.87 18.03
N ASN A 675 -6.03 7.97 17.06
CA ASN A 675 -6.86 6.78 16.94
C ASN A 675 -6.20 5.64 17.71
N CYS A 676 -7.00 4.97 18.52
CA CYS A 676 -6.60 3.83 19.33
C CYS A 676 -7.15 2.55 18.73
N TYR A 677 -6.37 1.49 18.84
CA TYR A 677 -6.76 0.14 18.40
C TYR A 677 -6.85 -0.81 19.59
N GLY A 678 -7.74 -1.81 19.49
CA GLY A 678 -7.89 -2.86 20.49
C GLY A 678 -9.24 -2.79 21.19
N GLU A 679 -9.27 -3.00 22.51
CA GLU A 679 -10.45 -2.79 23.34
C GLU A 679 -10.14 -1.73 24.40
N ARG A 680 -10.98 -0.69 24.49
CA ARG A 680 -10.74 0.44 25.40
C ARG A 680 -10.71 0.01 26.87
N ASN A 681 -11.75 -0.71 27.31
CA ASN A 681 -11.94 -1.09 28.72
C ASN A 681 -11.51 -2.54 28.94
N VAL A 682 -10.21 -2.76 29.11
CA VAL A 682 -9.64 -4.12 29.18
C VAL A 682 -10.18 -4.91 30.38
N SER A 683 -10.42 -4.25 31.51
CA SER A 683 -10.97 -4.89 32.71
C SER A 683 -12.34 -5.55 32.51
N LYS A 684 -13.10 -5.11 31.50
CA LYS A 684 -14.43 -5.64 31.16
C LYS A 684 -14.40 -6.64 30.00
N SER A 685 -13.23 -6.84 29.39
CA SER A 685 -13.10 -7.73 28.25
C SER A 685 -13.28 -9.19 28.68
N GLN A 686 -14.08 -9.93 27.91
CA GLN A 686 -14.21 -11.39 28.06
C GLN A 686 -13.17 -12.15 27.22
N HIS A 687 -12.63 -11.50 26.19
CA HIS A 687 -11.87 -12.16 25.14
C HIS A 687 -10.43 -11.65 25.04
N PHE A 688 -10.13 -10.48 25.59
CA PHE A 688 -8.78 -9.93 25.66
C PHE A 688 -8.33 -9.77 27.11
N TYR A 689 -7.03 -9.81 27.31
CA TYR A 689 -6.41 -9.52 28.60
C TYR A 689 -5.14 -8.69 28.39
N ALA A 690 -4.86 -7.77 29.31
CA ALA A 690 -3.64 -6.99 29.31
C ALA A 690 -2.60 -7.57 30.26
N ARG A 691 -1.33 -7.48 29.86
CA ARG A 691 -0.16 -7.72 30.71
C ARG A 691 0.77 -6.53 30.63
N GLU A 692 1.46 -6.22 31.72
CA GLU A 692 2.51 -5.21 31.69
C GLU A 692 3.69 -5.70 30.84
N VAL A 693 4.21 -4.83 29.98
CA VAL A 693 5.39 -5.13 29.15
C VAL A 693 6.63 -5.34 30.02
N ALA A 694 6.67 -4.74 31.22
CA ALA A 694 7.73 -4.94 32.20
C ALA A 694 7.95 -6.42 32.58
N ASP A 695 6.90 -7.24 32.52
CA ASP A 695 6.93 -8.67 32.86
C ASP A 695 7.29 -9.57 31.67
N LEU A 696 7.54 -9.00 30.50
CA LEU A 696 7.83 -9.73 29.27
C LEU A 696 9.34 -9.82 29.02
N PRO A 697 9.82 -10.85 28.30
CA PRO A 697 11.25 -11.08 28.09
C PRO A 697 11.95 -9.98 27.28
N PHE A 698 11.19 -9.09 26.63
CA PHE A 698 11.68 -7.96 25.83
C PHE A 698 11.38 -6.60 26.48
N SER A 699 11.17 -6.54 27.80
CA SER A 699 10.78 -5.30 28.51
C SER A 699 11.71 -4.09 28.31
N GLY A 700 13.01 -4.32 28.06
CA GLY A 700 13.99 -3.26 27.78
C GLY A 700 13.98 -2.72 26.35
N LEU A 701 13.29 -3.41 25.42
CA LEU A 701 13.38 -3.15 23.98
C LEU A 701 12.88 -1.75 23.60
N GLU A 702 11.82 -1.27 24.26
CA GLU A 702 11.26 0.06 24.01
C GLU A 702 12.25 1.18 24.32
N THR A 703 12.97 1.06 25.44
CA THR A 703 13.99 2.02 25.85
C THR A 703 15.16 2.04 24.87
N ASP A 704 15.63 0.87 24.44
CA ASP A 704 16.72 0.76 23.46
C ASP A 704 16.34 1.39 22.12
N LEU A 705 15.13 1.11 21.62
CA LEU A 705 14.63 1.67 20.37
C LEU A 705 14.55 3.19 20.39
N ARG A 706 13.99 3.78 21.45
CA ARG A 706 13.89 5.25 21.61
C ARG A 706 15.26 5.91 21.71
N ARG A 707 16.19 5.28 22.45
CA ARG A 707 17.59 5.72 22.52
C ARG A 707 18.26 5.71 21.14
N PHE A 708 18.15 4.61 20.40
CA PHE A 708 18.78 4.49 19.09
C PHE A 708 18.15 5.40 18.03
N ALA A 709 16.84 5.66 18.10
CA ALA A 709 16.18 6.62 17.23
C ALA A 709 16.71 8.04 17.46
N ALA A 710 16.89 8.45 18.72
CA ALA A 710 17.49 9.73 19.08
C ALA A 710 18.94 9.84 18.56
N GLU A 711 19.73 8.77 18.71
CA GLU A 711 21.10 8.71 18.18
C GLU A 711 21.15 8.90 16.66
N ALA A 712 20.22 8.30 15.91
CA ALA A 712 20.13 8.46 14.47
C ALA A 712 19.97 9.94 14.07
N VAL A 713 19.17 10.68 14.82
CA VAL A 713 18.94 12.11 14.57
C VAL A 713 20.19 12.93 14.90
N GLU A 714 20.92 12.58 15.94
CA GLU A 714 22.19 13.25 16.26
C GLU A 714 23.27 12.99 15.20
N ILE A 715 23.37 11.76 14.68
CA ILE A 715 24.29 11.44 13.56
C ILE A 715 23.91 12.19 12.29
N LYS A 716 22.61 12.35 12.01
CA LYS A 716 22.14 13.09 10.85
C LYS A 716 22.53 14.58 10.92
N LYS A 717 22.50 15.17 12.12
CA LYS A 717 22.83 16.58 12.38
C LYS A 717 24.33 16.86 12.38
N ALA A 718 25.15 15.87 12.73
CA ALA A 718 26.61 15.93 12.65
C ALA A 718 27.10 16.03 11.19
#